data_AF-A0A7Y8G553-F1
#
_entry.id   AF-A0A7Y8G553-F1
#
_cell.length_a   1.000
_cell.length_b   1.000
_cell.length_c   1.000
_cell.angle_alpha   90.00
_cell.angle_beta   90.00
_cell.angle_gamma   90.00
#
_symmetry.space_group_name_H-M   'P 1'
#
loop_
_entity.id
_entity.type
_entity.pdbx_description
1 polymer ?
#
loop_
_entity_poly.entity_id
_entity_poly.type
_entity_poly.pdbx_seq_one_letter_code
_entity_poly.pdbx_strand_id
1 'polypeptide(L)'
;MLEKLTPLASFHRDQAAIEALYQKLSTSEPSLEVSVEELSDYYALFKKAEHLLRRHRTDETPNIEADYTLCRALKWQFRAAVSDARHQRLTQQLLPALAYVRNGGERSNHRQIGYNYALDPTLQNSTGPQLTVDSRLEITADQRVKSTRAISLKAQLKSSIDEQFKTRSQLGIGYVSLREYANLEQYADARSHSVRTSLSESIRRTVKHLPHLLHDSHSLQRHLAYSALSQPYVRDALSSAGLTDVELPSVGNTSQPLITERGITLDASNKVTVDVFDTLKVNTTFKPTLQHTHRHRTLDILGLYETAPELAKLRLASHKHYNDDPVTLLTDIKNHIATSSKQFTQRICTPVPAFKFCTTRHSRNKQAQSLLERYVLLKTQSRLDVQQGKEIRTLIQHNRAHLRPDALNVHKLTARAKTLSFSAGVMASSHTEIGKGISIEVSHRKLDDPHLSGDYLTIDIAPLKSREIVKKMLRQVLSIIGEQTFDWETLICSISESLLDTVRPSATQVLVKIKHGQPVMLYTRHTVVKNRDLELPGPFAQISGIEAQSLRARHTLRNERLGCESLDHVLPIARRYLENPDERPGWDDYVEQHTDDFHTLLDTLGGQAHATMLTAEIDALKRISPALTRAANTLIQQAHTALQAPTRANRASAQAAFNQLLREYMPHYGAKVREAWTLS
;
A
#
# COMPACT_ATOMS: atom_id res chain seq x y z
N MET A 1 43.71 -3.87 15.99
CA MET A 1 42.75 -3.01 16.71
C MET A 1 42.42 -3.56 18.10
N LEU A 2 41.96 -4.80 18.22
CA LEU A 2 41.66 -5.44 19.53
C LEU A 2 42.92 -5.65 20.40
N GLU A 3 44.06 -5.99 19.80
CA GLU A 3 45.37 -6.05 20.49
C GLU A 3 45.84 -4.70 21.05
N LYS A 4 45.29 -3.59 20.55
CA LYS A 4 45.58 -2.23 21.05
C LYS A 4 44.65 -1.83 22.21
N LEU A 5 43.57 -2.59 22.46
CA LEU A 5 42.56 -2.30 23.50
C LEU A 5 42.89 -2.95 24.85
N THR A 6 43.59 -4.09 24.84
CA THR A 6 44.09 -4.80 26.03
C THR A 6 44.94 -3.91 26.97
N PRO A 7 45.95 -3.15 26.49
CA PRO A 7 46.73 -2.25 27.34
C PRO A 7 45.97 -1.00 27.82
N LEU A 8 44.81 -0.69 27.22
CA LEU A 8 43.98 0.48 27.55
C LEU A 8 42.87 0.16 28.58
N ALA A 9 42.69 -1.12 28.94
CA ALA A 9 41.71 -1.54 29.93
C ALA A 9 42.28 -1.34 31.35
N SER A 10 41.77 -0.34 32.08
CA SER A 10 42.24 -0.01 33.45
C SER A 10 41.81 -1.03 34.52
N PHE A 11 40.94 -1.99 34.21
CA PHE A 11 40.41 -2.99 35.13
C PHE A 11 40.53 -4.40 34.56
N HIS A 12 41.04 -5.34 35.36
CA HIS A 12 41.29 -6.75 34.98
C HIS A 12 40.04 -7.48 34.43
N ARG A 13 38.84 -7.06 34.87
CA ARG A 13 37.55 -7.60 34.39
C ARG A 13 37.20 -7.14 32.97
N ASP A 14 37.62 -5.94 32.58
CA ASP A 14 37.37 -5.42 31.24
C ASP A 14 38.32 -6.06 30.23
N GLN A 15 39.58 -6.27 30.63
CA GLN A 15 40.59 -7.00 29.88
C GLN A 15 40.17 -8.45 29.64
N ALA A 16 39.79 -9.19 30.69
CA ALA A 16 39.34 -10.59 30.57
C ALA A 16 38.11 -10.75 29.66
N ALA A 17 37.21 -9.78 29.64
CA ALA A 17 36.04 -9.80 28.76
C ALA A 17 36.37 -9.46 27.30
N ILE A 18 37.36 -8.60 27.04
CA ILE A 18 37.86 -8.32 25.68
C ILE A 18 38.64 -9.54 25.16
N GLU A 19 39.47 -10.16 26.00
CA GLU A 19 40.23 -11.37 25.68
C GLU A 19 39.31 -12.58 25.44
N ALA A 20 38.29 -12.78 26.28
CA ALA A 20 37.31 -13.85 26.10
C ALA A 20 36.46 -13.67 24.82
N LEU A 21 36.10 -12.43 24.48
CA LEU A 21 35.39 -12.13 23.23
C LEU A 21 36.33 -12.24 22.01
N TYR A 22 37.58 -11.81 22.12
CA TYR A 22 38.59 -11.97 21.07
C TYR A 22 38.84 -13.44 20.77
N GLN A 23 39.04 -14.26 21.81
CA GLN A 23 39.17 -15.71 21.68
C GLN A 23 37.96 -16.31 20.99
N LYS A 24 36.73 -15.99 21.45
CA LYS A 24 35.48 -16.48 20.85
C LYS A 24 35.37 -16.14 19.35
N LEU A 25 35.83 -14.97 18.93
CA LEU A 25 35.79 -14.52 17.53
C LEU A 25 36.92 -15.10 16.67
N SER A 26 38.10 -15.30 17.25
CA SER A 26 39.25 -15.93 16.57
C SER A 26 39.12 -17.45 16.42
N THR A 27 38.28 -18.09 17.24
CA THR A 27 37.98 -19.53 17.17
C THR A 27 36.71 -19.85 16.38
N SER A 28 35.97 -18.83 15.93
CA SER A 28 34.84 -19.00 15.01
C SER A 28 35.41 -19.31 13.63
N GLU A 29 35.01 -20.42 12.99
CA GLU A 29 35.33 -20.65 11.58
C GLU A 29 34.83 -19.45 10.75
N PRO A 30 35.57 -19.01 9.72
CA PRO A 30 35.11 -17.96 8.80
C PRO A 30 33.95 -18.52 7.97
N SER A 31 32.76 -18.58 8.56
CA SER A 31 31.53 -18.92 7.87
C SER A 31 30.99 -17.67 7.17
N LEU A 32 30.55 -17.86 5.93
CA LEU A 32 29.91 -16.82 5.10
C LEU A 32 28.56 -16.32 5.64
N GLU A 33 28.05 -16.88 6.75
CA GLU A 33 26.75 -16.52 7.31
C GLU A 33 26.85 -16.34 8.83
N VAL A 34 27.00 -15.08 9.26
CA VAL A 34 26.99 -14.70 10.68
C VAL A 34 25.60 -14.92 11.29
N SER A 35 25.52 -15.71 12.36
CA SER A 35 24.24 -16.00 13.01
C SER A 35 23.65 -14.77 13.75
N VAL A 36 22.33 -14.74 13.98
CA VAL A 36 21.66 -13.61 14.69
C VAL A 36 22.21 -13.40 16.11
N GLU A 37 22.69 -14.48 16.74
CA GLU A 37 23.29 -14.49 18.06
C GLU A 37 24.69 -13.85 18.02
N GLU A 38 25.51 -14.21 17.02
CA GLU A 38 26.80 -13.58 16.76
C GLU A 38 26.68 -12.08 16.46
N LEU A 39 25.67 -11.63 15.70
CA LEU A 39 25.44 -10.20 15.44
C LEU A 39 25.26 -9.38 16.74
N SER A 40 24.62 -9.98 17.74
CA SER A 40 24.41 -9.34 19.05
C SER A 40 25.72 -9.26 19.85
N ASP A 41 26.56 -10.28 19.75
CA ASP A 41 27.89 -10.33 20.37
C ASP A 41 28.85 -9.32 19.74
N TYR A 42 28.88 -9.21 18.40
CA TYR A 42 29.65 -8.19 17.69
C TYR A 42 29.19 -6.77 18.06
N TYR A 43 27.89 -6.53 18.17
CA TYR A 43 27.38 -5.23 18.65
C TYR A 43 27.86 -4.92 20.07
N ALA A 44 27.81 -5.90 20.98
CA ALA A 44 28.28 -5.74 22.36
C ALA A 44 29.79 -5.45 22.42
N LEU A 45 30.58 -6.14 21.59
CA LEU A 45 32.02 -5.92 21.45
C LEU A 45 32.33 -4.49 21.04
N PHE A 46 31.81 -4.04 19.88
CA PHE A 46 32.14 -2.71 19.37
C PHE A 46 31.58 -1.58 20.26
N LYS A 47 30.49 -1.83 20.98
CA LYS A 47 29.99 -0.92 22.02
C LYS A 47 30.97 -0.81 23.19
N LYS A 48 31.56 -1.93 23.62
CA LYS A 48 32.55 -1.94 24.71
C LYS A 48 33.88 -1.29 24.27
N ALA A 49 34.36 -1.63 23.08
CA ALA A 49 35.55 -1.04 22.47
C ALA A 49 35.43 0.48 22.30
N GLU A 50 34.30 0.98 21.81
CA GLU A 50 34.00 2.41 21.72
C GLU A 50 34.11 3.10 23.09
N HIS A 51 33.56 2.49 24.14
CA HIS A 51 33.58 3.07 25.49
C HIS A 51 34.99 3.19 26.05
N LEU A 52 35.85 2.19 25.78
CA LEU A 52 37.25 2.20 26.19
C LEU A 52 38.06 3.24 25.42
N LEU A 53 37.95 3.25 24.08
CA LEU A 53 38.65 4.23 23.25
C LEU A 53 38.23 5.67 23.56
N ARG A 54 36.95 5.89 23.92
CA ARG A 54 36.46 7.20 24.33
C ARG A 54 37.20 7.77 25.55
N ARG A 55 37.65 6.92 26.49
CA ARG A 55 38.36 7.36 27.71
C ARG A 55 39.78 7.85 27.43
N HIS A 56 40.35 7.43 26.31
CA HIS A 56 41.74 7.71 25.92
C HIS A 56 41.85 8.68 24.73
N ARG A 57 40.74 9.32 24.36
CA ARG A 57 40.73 10.38 23.33
C ARG A 57 41.37 11.65 23.86
N THR A 58 42.46 12.06 23.23
CA THR A 58 43.07 13.39 23.39
C THR A 58 43.37 13.97 22.01
N ASP A 59 43.50 15.29 21.89
CA ASP A 59 43.86 15.94 20.62
C ASP A 59 45.25 15.51 20.11
N GLU A 60 46.07 14.92 20.99
CA GLU A 60 47.43 14.42 20.74
C GLU A 60 47.48 12.97 20.25
N THR A 61 46.34 12.26 20.18
CA THR A 61 46.27 10.82 19.85
C THR A 61 45.43 10.52 18.59
N PRO A 62 45.88 10.97 17.38
CA PRO A 62 45.10 10.85 16.14
C PRO A 62 44.81 9.40 15.73
N ASN A 63 45.70 8.46 16.07
CA ASN A 63 45.49 7.04 15.82
C ASN A 63 44.35 6.46 16.67
N ILE A 64 44.20 6.91 17.92
CA ILE A 64 43.11 6.49 18.82
C ILE A 64 41.78 7.07 18.34
N GLU A 65 41.76 8.30 17.81
CA GLU A 65 40.56 8.89 17.21
C GLU A 65 40.09 8.14 15.96
N ALA A 66 41.01 7.70 15.11
CA ALA A 66 40.71 6.89 13.93
C ALA A 66 40.11 5.53 14.30
N ASP A 67 40.75 4.83 15.26
CA ASP A 67 40.25 3.56 15.80
C ASP A 67 38.88 3.74 16.49
N TYR A 68 38.69 4.82 17.26
CA TYR A 68 37.40 5.16 17.87
C TYR A 68 36.29 5.33 16.82
N THR A 69 36.60 6.09 15.76
CA THR A 69 35.66 6.39 14.67
C THR A 69 35.26 5.12 13.93
N LEU A 70 36.22 4.24 13.64
CA LEU A 70 35.97 2.94 13.01
C LEU A 70 35.14 2.02 13.93
N CYS A 71 35.49 1.88 15.20
CA CYS A 71 34.71 1.09 16.17
C CYS A 71 33.26 1.58 16.26
N ARG A 72 33.06 2.90 16.31
CA ARG A 72 31.73 3.49 16.42
C ARG A 72 30.90 3.27 15.15
N ALA A 73 31.52 3.29 13.97
CA ALA A 73 30.87 2.98 12.71
C ALA A 73 30.51 1.49 12.59
N LEU A 74 31.43 0.58 12.95
CA LEU A 74 31.18 -0.88 13.01
C LEU A 74 30.04 -1.20 13.98
N LYS A 75 30.01 -0.57 15.16
CA LYS A 75 28.88 -0.67 16.09
C LYS A 75 27.55 -0.33 15.42
N TRP A 76 27.48 0.68 14.55
CA TRP A 76 26.24 1.02 13.85
C TRP A 76 25.82 -0.03 12.84
N GLN A 77 26.78 -0.65 12.12
CA GLN A 77 26.49 -1.75 11.19
C GLN A 77 25.82 -2.91 11.92
N PHE A 78 26.44 -3.41 13.00
CA PHE A 78 25.90 -4.54 13.77
C PHE A 78 24.61 -4.18 14.53
N ARG A 79 24.49 -2.94 15.05
CA ARG A 79 23.25 -2.47 15.67
C ARG A 79 22.09 -2.44 14.68
N ALA A 80 22.34 -2.00 13.44
CA ALA A 80 21.34 -2.00 12.39
C ALA A 80 20.96 -3.44 11.99
N ALA A 81 21.94 -4.34 11.85
CA ALA A 81 21.70 -5.75 11.55
C ALA A 81 20.85 -6.45 12.63
N VAL A 82 21.12 -6.22 13.92
CA VAL A 82 20.31 -6.75 15.03
C VAL A 82 18.89 -6.19 15.00
N SER A 83 18.73 -4.89 14.74
CA SER A 83 17.41 -4.27 14.60
C SER A 83 16.65 -4.80 13.39
N ASP A 84 17.32 -5.01 12.26
CA ASP A 84 16.72 -5.53 11.04
C ASP A 84 16.32 -7.00 11.19
N ALA A 85 17.18 -7.86 11.74
CA ALA A 85 16.83 -9.26 12.03
C ALA A 85 15.58 -9.37 12.92
N ARG A 86 15.46 -8.50 13.93
CA ARG A 86 14.26 -8.41 14.78
C ARG A 86 13.03 -7.96 13.98
N HIS A 87 13.18 -6.92 13.17
CA HIS A 87 12.14 -6.39 12.30
C HIS A 87 11.64 -7.43 11.30
N GLN A 88 12.56 -8.12 10.61
CA GLN A 88 12.26 -9.24 9.72
C GLN A 88 11.51 -10.35 10.44
N ARG A 89 11.88 -10.70 11.68
CA ARG A 89 11.14 -11.68 12.50
C ARG A 89 9.69 -11.25 12.77
N LEU A 90 9.46 -9.96 13.05
CA LEU A 90 8.10 -9.42 13.20
C LEU A 90 7.33 -9.47 11.88
N THR A 91 7.99 -9.16 10.76
CA THR A 91 7.44 -9.23 9.40
C THR A 91 7.05 -10.67 9.04
N GLN A 92 7.96 -11.62 9.21
CA GLN A 92 7.73 -13.06 8.97
C GLN A 92 6.59 -13.61 9.82
N GLN A 93 6.44 -13.14 11.06
CA GLN A 93 5.29 -13.53 11.88
C GLN A 93 3.99 -12.84 11.42
N LEU A 94 4.05 -11.62 10.85
CA LEU A 94 2.87 -10.85 10.43
C LEU A 94 2.28 -11.40 9.13
N LEU A 95 3.10 -11.83 8.19
CA LEU A 95 2.65 -12.33 6.89
C LEU A 95 1.64 -13.50 6.98
N PRO A 96 1.86 -14.57 7.77
CA PRO A 96 0.87 -15.63 7.97
C PRO A 96 -0.44 -15.11 8.58
N ALA A 97 -0.36 -14.11 9.46
CA ALA A 97 -1.55 -13.50 10.03
C ALA A 97 -2.36 -12.70 9.00
N LEU A 98 -1.75 -12.29 7.88
CA LEU A 98 -2.37 -11.56 6.77
C LEU A 98 -2.68 -12.44 5.55
N ALA A 99 -2.49 -13.76 5.64
CA ALA A 99 -2.70 -14.68 4.52
C ALA A 99 -4.12 -14.59 3.91
N TYR A 100 -5.14 -14.29 4.73
CA TYR A 100 -6.50 -14.07 4.22
C TYR A 100 -6.60 -12.86 3.29
N VAL A 101 -5.81 -11.80 3.53
CA VAL A 101 -5.75 -10.62 2.64
C VAL A 101 -5.01 -10.98 1.36
N ARG A 102 -3.94 -11.77 1.45
CA ARG A 102 -3.19 -12.25 0.28
C ARG A 102 -4.11 -12.93 -0.74
N ASN A 103 -5.05 -13.71 -0.23
CA ASN A 103 -6.02 -14.45 -1.04
C ASN A 103 -7.21 -13.58 -1.48
N GLY A 104 -7.11 -12.24 -1.49
CA GLY A 104 -8.20 -11.34 -1.90
C GLY A 104 -9.24 -11.03 -0.82
N GLY A 105 -9.01 -11.45 0.43
CA GLY A 105 -9.85 -11.08 1.57
C GLY A 105 -9.58 -9.65 2.09
N GLU A 106 -10.30 -9.28 3.14
CA GLU A 106 -10.17 -7.96 3.76
C GLU A 106 -10.29 -7.98 5.27
N ARG A 107 -9.75 -6.94 5.91
CA ARG A 107 -9.93 -6.66 7.33
C ARG A 107 -10.60 -5.32 7.49
N SER A 108 -11.62 -5.26 8.32
CA SER A 108 -12.21 -4.02 8.81
C SER A 108 -12.16 -4.00 10.34
N ASN A 109 -11.77 -2.86 10.90
CA ASN A 109 -11.92 -2.59 12.33
C ASN A 109 -12.64 -1.26 12.47
N HIS A 110 -13.70 -1.26 13.25
CA HIS A 110 -14.43 -0.07 13.65
C HIS A 110 -14.28 0.09 15.16
N ARG A 111 -13.84 1.27 15.58
CA ARG A 111 -13.81 1.64 17.00
C ARG A 111 -14.60 2.91 17.17
N GLN A 112 -15.47 2.92 18.17
CA GLN A 112 -16.26 4.08 18.51
C GLN A 112 -16.11 4.34 20.00
N ILE A 113 -15.94 5.61 20.35
CA ILE A 113 -16.10 6.10 21.71
C ILE A 113 -16.93 7.37 21.65
N GLY A 114 -17.99 7.43 22.44
CA GLY A 114 -18.89 8.56 22.46
C GLY A 114 -19.40 8.81 23.87
N TYR A 115 -19.89 10.02 24.07
CA TYR A 115 -20.55 10.38 25.31
C TYR A 115 -21.96 10.83 24.95
N ASN A 116 -22.98 10.18 25.53
CA ASN A 116 -24.37 10.53 25.28
C ASN A 116 -24.95 11.22 26.53
N TYR A 117 -25.58 12.38 26.32
CA TYR A 117 -26.38 13.12 27.29
C TYR A 117 -27.86 12.81 27.04
N ALA A 118 -28.63 12.51 28.09
CA ALA A 118 -30.09 12.44 27.99
C ALA A 118 -30.64 13.87 27.77
N LEU A 119 -31.45 14.06 26.73
CA LEU A 119 -32.12 15.34 26.46
C LEU A 119 -33.43 15.46 27.24
N ASP A 120 -34.09 14.33 27.47
CA ASP A 120 -35.30 14.21 28.29
C ASP A 120 -35.18 12.88 29.07
N PRO A 121 -35.41 12.85 30.40
CA PRO A 121 -35.41 11.61 31.15
C PRO A 121 -36.67 10.75 30.92
N THR A 122 -37.76 11.31 30.38
CA THR A 122 -39.05 10.63 30.16
C THR A 122 -39.20 10.04 28.75
N LEU A 123 -38.61 10.69 27.75
CA LEU A 123 -38.49 10.20 26.37
C LEU A 123 -37.03 9.72 26.21
N GLN A 124 -36.74 8.53 25.69
CA GLN A 124 -35.36 8.01 25.57
C GLN A 124 -34.50 8.74 24.50
N ASN A 125 -34.58 10.08 24.48
CA ASN A 125 -33.88 10.98 23.60
C ASN A 125 -32.48 11.24 24.18
N SER A 126 -31.44 11.02 23.38
CA SER A 126 -30.07 11.33 23.76
C SER A 126 -29.31 11.99 22.62
N THR A 127 -28.41 12.90 22.97
CA THR A 127 -27.49 13.53 22.03
C THR A 127 -26.05 13.41 22.52
N GLY A 128 -25.10 13.33 21.62
CA GLY A 128 -23.72 13.14 22.03
C GLY A 128 -22.70 13.23 20.92
N PRO A 129 -21.50 13.78 21.20
CA PRO A 129 -20.37 13.61 20.31
C PRO A 129 -19.85 12.17 20.37
N GLN A 130 -19.44 11.66 19.22
CA GLN A 130 -18.88 10.33 19.03
C GLN A 130 -17.63 10.43 18.17
N LEU A 131 -16.53 9.90 18.65
CA LEU A 131 -15.31 9.72 17.87
C LEU A 131 -15.28 8.29 17.33
N THR A 132 -15.26 8.14 16.01
CA THR A 132 -15.08 6.86 15.35
C THR A 132 -13.71 6.78 14.69
N VAL A 133 -13.08 5.62 14.78
CA VAL A 133 -11.80 5.30 14.16
C VAL A 133 -11.97 4.01 13.39
N ASP A 134 -11.99 4.14 12.08
CA ASP A 134 -12.07 3.03 11.14
C ASP A 134 -10.69 2.70 10.59
N SER A 135 -10.44 1.42 10.41
CA SER A 135 -9.30 0.96 9.64
C SER A 135 -9.68 -0.22 8.76
N ARG A 136 -9.30 -0.14 7.49
CA ARG A 136 -9.50 -1.21 6.52
C ARG A 136 -8.16 -1.61 5.90
N LEU A 137 -7.97 -2.89 5.67
CA LEU A 137 -6.86 -3.44 4.89
C LEU A 137 -7.45 -4.38 3.86
N GLU A 138 -7.23 -4.07 2.59
CA GLU A 138 -7.81 -4.81 1.46
C GLU A 138 -6.86 -4.81 0.27
N ILE A 139 -7.17 -5.65 -0.71
CA ILE A 139 -6.59 -5.58 -2.05
C ILE A 139 -7.50 -4.71 -2.93
N THR A 140 -6.93 -3.71 -3.59
CA THR A 140 -7.63 -2.79 -4.49
C THR A 140 -8.02 -3.46 -5.81
N ALA A 141 -8.83 -2.75 -6.60
CA ALA A 141 -9.20 -3.20 -7.94
C ALA A 141 -8.00 -3.41 -8.88
N ASP A 142 -6.89 -2.66 -8.72
CA ASP A 142 -5.62 -2.89 -9.42
C ASP A 142 -4.69 -3.87 -8.68
N GLN A 143 -5.25 -4.72 -7.81
CA GLN A 143 -4.58 -5.78 -7.05
C GLN A 143 -3.56 -5.30 -5.98
N ARG A 144 -3.45 -3.99 -5.70
CA ARG A 144 -2.48 -3.44 -4.73
C ARG A 144 -2.99 -3.54 -3.30
N VAL A 145 -2.09 -3.52 -2.33
CA VAL A 145 -2.48 -3.55 -0.92
C VAL A 145 -2.78 -2.13 -0.44
N LYS A 146 -4.03 -1.89 0.00
CA LYS A 146 -4.48 -0.59 0.49
C LYS A 146 -4.83 -0.65 1.96
N SER A 147 -4.19 0.24 2.71
CA SER A 147 -4.46 0.45 4.13
C SER A 147 -5.16 1.79 4.31
N THR A 148 -6.44 1.73 4.65
CA THR A 148 -7.32 2.89 4.86
C THR A 148 -7.47 3.14 6.36
N ARG A 149 -7.46 4.41 6.74
CA ARG A 149 -7.84 4.90 8.07
C ARG A 149 -8.80 6.05 7.92
N ALA A 150 -9.93 5.98 8.60
CA ALA A 150 -10.80 7.13 8.83
C ALA A 150 -10.81 7.47 10.32
N ILE A 151 -10.81 8.75 10.65
CA ILE A 151 -11.10 9.25 11.99
C ILE A 151 -12.19 10.28 11.80
N SER A 152 -13.38 10.05 12.36
CA SER A 152 -14.50 10.99 12.25
C SER A 152 -15.04 11.37 13.62
N LEU A 153 -15.38 12.64 13.75
CA LEU A 153 -16.18 13.16 14.84
C LEU A 153 -17.61 13.27 14.33
N LYS A 154 -18.53 12.57 15.00
CA LYS A 154 -19.95 12.49 14.66
C LYS A 154 -20.76 13.09 15.81
N ALA A 155 -21.70 13.96 15.49
CA ALA A 155 -22.78 14.34 16.40
C ALA A 155 -23.95 13.39 16.13
N GLN A 156 -24.42 12.71 17.18
CA GLN A 156 -25.55 11.81 17.08
C GLN A 156 -26.72 12.33 17.92
N LEU A 157 -27.91 12.36 17.31
CA LEU A 157 -29.20 12.51 17.99
C LEU A 157 -29.97 11.19 17.87
N LYS A 158 -30.24 10.55 19.02
CA LYS A 158 -31.18 9.43 19.15
C LYS A 158 -32.49 10.01 19.68
N SER A 159 -33.59 9.76 18.98
CA SER A 159 -34.92 10.06 19.52
C SER A 159 -35.82 8.84 19.40
N SER A 160 -36.52 8.50 20.47
CA SER A 160 -37.56 7.48 20.49
C SER A 160 -38.87 8.13 20.96
N ILE A 161 -39.87 8.14 20.09
CA ILE A 161 -41.22 8.61 20.42
C ILE A 161 -42.12 7.38 20.29
N ASP A 162 -42.58 6.85 21.43
CA ASP A 162 -43.17 5.52 21.57
C ASP A 162 -42.30 4.37 21.01
N GLU A 163 -42.53 3.13 21.46
CA GLU A 163 -41.75 1.96 21.02
C GLU A 163 -41.75 1.75 19.49
N GLN A 164 -42.65 2.44 18.77
CA GLN A 164 -42.89 2.34 17.34
C GLN A 164 -42.01 3.26 16.47
N PHE A 165 -41.50 4.40 16.96
CA PHE A 165 -40.69 5.33 16.16
C PHE A 165 -39.32 5.61 16.77
N LYS A 166 -38.29 4.89 16.29
CA LYS A 166 -36.88 5.17 16.58
C LYS A 166 -36.27 5.95 15.42
N THR A 167 -35.92 7.23 15.65
CA THR A 167 -35.19 8.05 14.68
C THR A 167 -33.73 8.25 15.15
N ARG A 168 -32.78 8.04 14.24
CA ARG A 168 -31.34 8.24 14.48
C ARG A 168 -30.81 9.20 13.42
N SER A 169 -30.52 10.43 13.84
CA SER A 169 -29.88 11.45 12.99
C SER A 169 -28.41 11.56 13.38
N GLN A 170 -27.52 11.53 12.40
CA GLN A 170 -26.08 11.66 12.60
C GLN A 170 -25.50 12.60 11.55
N LEU A 171 -24.60 13.47 11.97
CA LEU A 171 -23.77 14.29 11.10
C LEU A 171 -22.32 14.13 11.55
N GLY A 172 -21.42 13.89 10.61
CA GLY A 172 -20.03 13.61 10.88
C GLY A 172 -19.10 14.32 9.92
N ILE A 173 -17.97 14.77 10.46
CA ILE A 173 -16.81 15.20 9.70
C ILE A 173 -15.63 14.34 10.12
N GLY A 174 -14.85 13.90 9.14
CA GLY A 174 -13.71 13.05 9.37
C GLY A 174 -12.53 13.36 8.49
N TYR A 175 -11.40 12.85 8.93
CA TYR A 175 -10.16 12.82 8.19
C TYR A 175 -9.87 11.40 7.76
N VAL A 176 -9.65 11.22 6.46
CA VAL A 176 -9.29 9.95 5.86
C VAL A 176 -7.85 9.99 5.38
N SER A 177 -7.11 8.93 5.70
CA SER A 177 -5.76 8.70 5.20
C SER A 177 -5.62 7.28 4.70
N LEU A 178 -5.15 7.14 3.47
CA LEU A 178 -4.94 5.87 2.80
C LEU A 178 -3.47 5.76 2.39
N ARG A 179 -2.96 4.53 2.41
CA ARG A 179 -1.62 4.20 1.94
C ARG A 179 -1.68 2.95 1.10
N GLU A 180 -1.10 3.02 -0.09
CA GLU A 180 -1.04 1.91 -1.02
C GLU A 180 0.39 1.39 -1.14
N TYR A 181 0.50 0.08 -1.18
CA TYR A 181 1.75 -0.69 -1.26
C TYR A 181 1.68 -1.61 -2.47
N ALA A 182 2.82 -1.94 -3.07
CA ALA A 182 2.82 -2.80 -4.26
C ALA A 182 2.23 -4.18 -3.96
N ASN A 183 2.62 -4.75 -2.82
CA ASN A 183 2.23 -6.08 -2.39
C ASN A 183 2.15 -6.17 -0.85
N LEU A 184 1.77 -7.35 -0.36
CA LEU A 184 1.58 -7.60 1.06
C LEU A 184 2.90 -7.67 1.83
N GLU A 185 3.98 -8.11 1.18
CA GLU A 185 5.34 -8.14 1.72
C GLU A 185 5.81 -6.74 2.07
N GLN A 186 5.69 -5.80 1.13
CA GLN A 186 6.03 -4.40 1.36
C GLN A 186 5.15 -3.75 2.42
N TYR A 187 3.86 -4.08 2.46
CA TYR A 187 2.99 -3.62 3.54
C TYR A 187 3.44 -4.16 4.90
N ALA A 188 3.72 -5.46 4.99
CA ALA A 188 4.13 -6.12 6.22
C ALA A 188 5.48 -5.57 6.70
N ASP A 189 6.45 -5.44 5.79
CA ASP A 189 7.75 -4.83 6.06
C ASP A 189 7.62 -3.36 6.50
N ALA A 190 6.75 -2.57 5.88
CA ALA A 190 6.54 -1.18 6.30
C ALA A 190 5.83 -1.05 7.66
N ARG A 191 5.11 -2.08 8.13
CA ARG A 191 4.14 -1.96 9.24
C ARG A 191 4.32 -2.97 10.37
N SER A 192 5.26 -3.89 10.30
CA SER A 192 5.47 -4.95 11.30
C SER A 192 5.89 -4.40 12.67
N HIS A 193 6.65 -3.32 12.70
CA HIS A 193 7.05 -2.61 13.92
C HIS A 193 5.94 -1.72 14.52
N SER A 194 4.80 -1.57 13.86
CA SER A 194 3.70 -0.72 14.33
C SER A 194 2.84 -1.44 15.37
N VAL A 195 2.83 -0.93 16.60
CA VAL A 195 1.93 -1.39 17.69
C VAL A 195 0.48 -1.43 17.22
N ARG A 196 0.07 -0.43 16.44
CA ARG A 196 -1.30 -0.35 15.93
C ARG A 196 -1.63 -1.46 14.94
N THR A 197 -0.68 -1.82 14.07
CA THR A 197 -0.84 -2.91 13.11
C THR A 197 -0.97 -4.23 13.85
N SER A 198 -0.06 -4.48 14.81
CA SER A 198 -0.13 -5.65 15.67
C SER A 198 -1.47 -5.73 16.43
N LEU A 199 -1.94 -4.61 17.01
CA LEU A 199 -3.19 -4.56 17.77
C LEU A 199 -4.41 -4.84 16.89
N SER A 200 -4.35 -4.42 15.64
CA SER A 200 -5.39 -4.67 14.65
C SER A 200 -5.52 -6.15 14.30
N GLU A 201 -4.42 -6.91 14.38
CA GLU A 201 -4.43 -8.36 14.13
C GLU A 201 -4.66 -9.22 15.38
N SER A 202 -4.02 -8.90 16.50
CA SER A 202 -4.15 -9.69 17.74
C SER A 202 -3.69 -8.92 18.97
N ILE A 203 -4.59 -8.82 19.96
CA ILE A 203 -4.28 -8.22 21.27
C ILE A 203 -3.18 -9.02 21.97
N ARG A 204 -3.35 -10.35 22.08
CA ARG A 204 -2.39 -11.25 22.73
C ARG A 204 -0.99 -11.13 22.14
N ARG A 205 -0.88 -11.08 20.80
CA ARG A 205 0.41 -10.91 20.12
C ARG A 205 1.03 -9.55 20.42
N THR A 206 0.22 -8.50 20.45
CA THR A 206 0.70 -7.14 20.74
C THR A 206 1.28 -7.03 22.14
N VAL A 207 0.60 -7.59 23.15
CA VAL A 207 1.11 -7.60 24.53
C VAL A 207 2.44 -8.35 24.60
N LYS A 208 2.55 -9.52 23.94
CA LYS A 208 3.77 -10.33 23.92
C LYS A 208 4.98 -9.59 23.32
N HIS A 209 4.76 -8.74 22.31
CA HIS A 209 5.85 -8.07 21.56
C HIS A 209 5.97 -6.56 21.84
N LEU A 210 5.22 -6.02 22.80
CA LEU A 210 5.14 -4.57 23.04
C LEU A 210 6.50 -3.89 23.24
N PRO A 211 7.45 -4.43 24.04
CA PRO A 211 8.75 -3.79 24.23
C PRO A 211 9.54 -3.66 22.92
N HIS A 212 9.49 -4.69 22.06
CA HIS A 212 10.17 -4.68 20.77
C HIS A 212 9.51 -3.71 19.79
N LEU A 213 8.18 -3.70 19.72
CA LEU A 213 7.43 -2.78 18.85
C LEU A 213 7.71 -1.31 19.19
N LEU A 214 7.75 -0.97 20.49
CA LEU A 214 8.08 0.38 20.94
C LEU A 214 9.51 0.77 20.57
N HIS A 215 10.49 -0.10 20.84
CA HIS A 215 11.88 0.18 20.51
C HIS A 215 12.10 0.39 19.01
N ASP A 216 11.58 -0.50 18.18
CA ASP A 216 11.83 -0.49 16.74
C ASP A 216 11.08 0.67 16.06
N SER A 217 9.88 1.02 16.54
CA SER A 217 9.09 2.14 15.98
C SER A 217 9.81 3.50 16.02
N HIS A 218 10.73 3.71 16.96
CA HIS A 218 11.47 4.96 17.11
C HIS A 218 12.91 4.90 16.61
N SER A 219 13.52 3.72 16.62
CA SER A 219 14.98 3.60 16.46
C SER A 219 15.43 2.88 15.19
N LEU A 220 14.57 2.04 14.59
CA LEU A 220 14.91 1.23 13.42
C LEU A 220 15.43 2.08 12.26
N GLN A 221 14.63 3.05 11.78
CA GLN A 221 15.00 3.90 10.65
C GLN A 221 16.32 4.64 10.89
N ARG A 222 16.59 5.05 12.14
CA ARG A 222 17.83 5.72 12.49
C ARG A 222 19.02 4.77 12.41
N HIS A 223 18.89 3.54 12.91
CA HIS A 223 19.97 2.56 12.85
C HIS A 223 20.28 2.18 11.40
N LEU A 224 19.24 1.91 10.60
CA LEU A 224 19.36 1.62 9.17
C LEU A 224 20.07 2.76 8.43
N ALA A 225 19.64 4.01 8.65
CA ALA A 225 20.25 5.18 8.02
C ALA A 225 21.72 5.36 8.42
N TYR A 226 22.07 5.15 9.69
CA TYR A 226 23.46 5.31 10.16
C TYR A 226 24.36 4.22 9.59
N SER A 227 23.86 2.98 9.52
CA SER A 227 24.56 1.88 8.86
C SER A 227 24.80 2.20 7.39
N ALA A 228 23.75 2.51 6.63
CA ALA A 228 23.86 2.79 5.20
C ALA A 228 24.76 4.00 4.88
N LEU A 229 24.74 5.05 5.71
CA LEU A 229 25.58 6.24 5.51
C LEU A 229 27.06 6.04 5.88
N SER A 230 27.37 5.11 6.79
CA SER A 230 28.74 4.84 7.23
C SER A 230 29.39 3.67 6.49
N GLN A 231 28.62 2.85 5.77
CA GLN A 231 29.10 1.63 5.14
C GLN A 231 30.27 1.86 4.16
N PRO A 232 30.25 2.87 3.26
CA PRO A 232 31.39 3.14 2.38
C PRO A 232 32.67 3.47 3.16
N TYR A 233 32.58 4.30 4.21
CA TYR A 233 33.70 4.62 5.09
C TYR A 233 34.25 3.38 5.80
N VAL A 234 33.38 2.50 6.31
CA VAL A 234 33.81 1.28 7.01
C VAL A 234 34.57 0.37 6.05
N ARG A 235 34.08 0.15 4.83
CA ARG A 235 34.78 -0.66 3.82
C ARG A 235 36.15 -0.09 3.47
N ASP A 236 36.22 1.21 3.23
CA ASP A 236 37.48 1.91 2.92
C ASP A 236 38.48 1.79 4.08
N ALA A 237 38.04 2.03 5.32
CA ALA A 237 38.87 1.93 6.52
C ALA A 237 39.34 0.49 6.81
N LEU A 238 38.49 -0.51 6.59
CA LEU A 238 38.87 -1.93 6.73
C LEU A 238 39.87 -2.33 5.65
N SER A 239 39.65 -1.92 4.40
CA SER A 239 40.59 -2.20 3.30
C SER A 239 41.96 -1.54 3.54
N SER A 240 41.97 -0.29 4.03
CA SER A 240 43.19 0.44 4.42
C SER A 240 43.94 -0.23 5.58
N ALA A 241 43.23 -1.00 6.41
CA ALA A 241 43.80 -1.78 7.50
C ALA A 241 44.22 -3.21 7.08
N GLY A 242 44.12 -3.55 5.79
CA GLY A 242 44.46 -4.88 5.26
C GLY A 242 43.38 -5.94 5.47
N LEU A 243 42.14 -5.55 5.82
CA LEU A 243 41.00 -6.43 6.11
C LEU A 243 39.95 -6.35 4.99
N THR A 244 40.33 -6.70 3.76
CA THR A 244 39.47 -6.57 2.56
C THR A 244 38.32 -7.58 2.50
N ASP A 245 38.47 -8.74 3.14
CA ASP A 245 37.54 -9.87 2.99
C ASP A 245 36.43 -9.90 4.06
N VAL A 246 36.32 -8.83 4.87
CA VAL A 246 35.30 -8.76 5.92
C VAL A 246 33.94 -8.45 5.32
N GLU A 247 33.05 -9.44 5.30
CA GLU A 247 31.65 -9.22 4.91
C GLU A 247 30.92 -8.40 5.97
N LEU A 248 30.42 -7.23 5.57
CA LEU A 248 29.58 -6.40 6.42
C LEU A 248 28.12 -6.82 6.27
N PRO A 249 27.32 -6.79 7.36
CA PRO A 249 25.90 -7.07 7.29
C PRO A 249 25.22 -6.18 6.23
N SER A 250 24.56 -6.81 5.27
CA SER A 250 23.71 -6.10 4.31
C SER A 250 22.36 -5.85 4.97
N VAL A 251 21.97 -4.58 5.09
CA VAL A 251 20.72 -4.21 5.75
C VAL A 251 19.82 -3.47 4.77
N GLY A 252 18.60 -3.97 4.59
CA GLY A 252 17.60 -3.36 3.71
C GLY A 252 17.00 -2.09 4.31
N ASN A 253 16.48 -1.21 3.44
CA ASN A 253 15.61 -0.12 3.87
C ASN A 253 14.18 -0.65 4.04
N THR A 254 13.46 -0.14 5.04
CA THR A 254 12.03 -0.45 5.18
C THR A 254 11.25 0.08 3.99
N SER A 255 10.31 -0.72 3.50
CA SER A 255 9.41 -0.39 2.41
C SER A 255 8.60 0.87 2.70
N GLN A 256 8.39 1.70 1.67
CA GLN A 256 7.58 2.92 1.74
C GLN A 256 6.30 2.74 0.91
N PRO A 257 5.20 3.44 1.27
CA PRO A 257 4.00 3.42 0.45
C PRO A 257 4.26 4.06 -0.91
N LEU A 258 3.75 3.44 -1.97
CA LEU A 258 3.84 3.98 -3.34
C LEU A 258 2.99 5.24 -3.50
N ILE A 259 1.79 5.22 -2.92
CA ILE A 259 0.83 6.31 -2.98
C ILE A 259 0.31 6.56 -1.58
N THR A 260 0.23 7.84 -1.21
CA THR A 260 -0.47 8.27 -0.02
C THR A 260 -1.64 9.13 -0.42
N GLU A 261 -2.78 8.92 0.20
CA GLU A 261 -3.98 9.70 -0.08
C GLU A 261 -4.52 10.24 1.24
N ARG A 262 -4.93 11.51 1.24
CA ARG A 262 -5.40 12.22 2.43
C ARG A 262 -6.56 13.12 2.06
N GLY A 263 -7.50 13.28 2.97
CA GLY A 263 -8.61 14.20 2.74
C GLY A 263 -9.66 14.15 3.83
N ILE A 264 -10.83 14.67 3.47
CA ILE A 264 -11.94 14.90 4.38
C ILE A 264 -13.10 14.01 3.94
N THR A 265 -13.78 13.45 4.94
CA THR A 265 -15.07 12.77 4.76
C THR A 265 -16.15 13.53 5.49
N LEU A 266 -17.31 13.63 4.87
CA LEU A 266 -18.52 14.16 5.46
C LEU A 266 -19.57 13.06 5.39
N ASP A 267 -20.14 12.69 6.53
CA ASP A 267 -21.18 11.69 6.62
C ASP A 267 -22.45 12.29 7.22
N ALA A 268 -23.61 11.94 6.66
CA ALA A 268 -24.90 12.27 7.24
C ALA A 268 -25.80 11.04 7.27
N SER A 269 -26.72 10.98 8.22
CA SER A 269 -27.74 9.93 8.32
C SER A 269 -29.15 10.51 8.43
N ASN A 270 -29.48 11.46 7.57
CA ASN A 270 -30.81 12.06 7.49
C ASN A 270 -31.49 11.72 6.16
N LYS A 271 -32.83 11.80 6.12
CA LYS A 271 -33.59 11.72 4.87
C LYS A 271 -33.24 12.95 4.03
N VAL A 272 -32.43 12.79 2.99
CA VAL A 272 -32.14 13.84 2.02
C VAL A 272 -32.43 13.29 0.63
N THR A 273 -33.21 14.03 -0.16
CA THR A 273 -33.44 13.76 -1.58
C THR A 273 -32.39 14.55 -2.36
N VAL A 274 -31.54 13.88 -3.14
CA VAL A 274 -30.52 14.57 -3.94
C VAL A 274 -30.33 13.86 -5.28
N ASP A 275 -30.53 14.60 -6.38
CA ASP A 275 -30.11 14.19 -7.72
C ASP A 275 -28.63 14.59 -7.90
N VAL A 276 -27.69 13.65 -7.73
CA VAL A 276 -26.24 13.96 -7.83
C VAL A 276 -25.49 13.11 -8.85
N PHE A 277 -26.05 11.99 -9.32
CA PHE A 277 -25.35 11.13 -10.27
C PHE A 277 -25.71 11.49 -11.70
N ASP A 278 -24.72 11.43 -12.59
CA ASP A 278 -24.91 11.74 -14.01
C ASP A 278 -25.86 10.75 -14.70
N THR A 279 -25.97 9.51 -14.17
CA THR A 279 -26.80 8.44 -14.77
C THR A 279 -27.78 7.73 -13.82
N LEU A 280 -27.69 7.97 -12.50
CA LEU A 280 -28.47 7.26 -11.47
C LEU A 280 -29.33 8.21 -10.62
N LYS A 281 -30.66 8.12 -10.73
CA LYS A 281 -31.56 8.89 -9.85
C LYS A 281 -31.77 8.17 -8.51
N VAL A 282 -31.59 8.85 -7.37
CA VAL A 282 -31.68 8.23 -6.04
C VAL A 282 -32.74 8.92 -5.18
N ASN A 283 -33.82 8.21 -4.86
CA ASN A 283 -34.90 8.71 -4.02
C ASN A 283 -34.86 8.06 -2.63
N THR A 284 -34.80 8.88 -1.57
CA THR A 284 -35.06 8.56 -0.14
C THR A 284 -33.96 7.90 0.74
N THR A 285 -33.89 8.31 2.01
CA THR A 285 -33.31 7.64 3.22
C THR A 285 -31.89 7.04 3.21
N PHE A 286 -30.97 7.47 2.36
CA PHE A 286 -29.58 6.98 2.41
C PHE A 286 -28.75 7.66 3.50
N LYS A 287 -27.67 6.98 3.93
CA LYS A 287 -26.56 7.63 4.64
C LYS A 287 -25.58 8.18 3.60
N PRO A 288 -25.65 9.46 3.19
CA PRO A 288 -24.65 10.02 2.28
C PRO A 288 -23.30 10.10 2.97
N THR A 289 -22.27 9.72 2.23
CA THR A 289 -20.86 9.93 2.56
C THR A 289 -20.19 10.62 1.40
N LEU A 290 -19.75 11.86 1.60
CA LEU A 290 -18.92 12.59 0.65
C LEU A 290 -17.46 12.50 1.11
N GLN A 291 -16.61 11.91 0.29
CA GLN A 291 -15.18 11.84 0.48
C GLN A 291 -14.48 12.69 -0.57
N HIS A 292 -13.69 13.66 -0.12
CA HIS A 292 -12.80 14.44 -0.97
C HIS A 292 -11.35 14.24 -0.54
N THR A 293 -10.53 13.72 -1.43
CA THR A 293 -9.16 13.33 -1.13
C THR A 293 -8.18 13.77 -2.21
N HIS A 294 -6.93 13.90 -1.80
CA HIS A 294 -5.81 14.13 -2.70
C HIS A 294 -4.85 12.96 -2.60
N ARG A 295 -4.59 12.31 -3.73
CA ARG A 295 -3.53 11.33 -3.89
C ARG A 295 -2.21 12.08 -4.07
N HIS A 296 -1.15 11.55 -3.47
CA HIS A 296 0.17 12.15 -3.43
C HIS A 296 1.24 11.09 -3.67
N ARG A 297 2.19 11.43 -4.54
CA ARG A 297 3.48 10.74 -4.68
C ARG A 297 4.59 11.75 -4.44
N THR A 298 5.50 11.44 -3.55
CA THR A 298 6.70 12.25 -3.28
C THR A 298 7.88 11.56 -3.92
N LEU A 299 8.50 12.23 -4.89
CA LEU A 299 9.52 11.67 -5.75
C LEU A 299 10.73 12.60 -5.78
N ASP A 300 11.92 12.02 -5.95
CA ASP A 300 13.10 12.74 -6.42
C ASP A 300 13.07 12.88 -7.94
N ILE A 301 14.05 13.58 -8.52
CA ILE A 301 14.08 13.85 -9.96
C ILE A 301 14.12 12.56 -10.81
N LEU A 302 14.80 11.52 -10.33
CA LEU A 302 14.86 10.23 -11.00
C LEU A 302 13.49 9.53 -10.97
N GLY A 303 12.82 9.52 -9.82
CA GLY A 303 11.45 8.99 -9.70
C GLY A 303 10.45 9.78 -10.51
N LEU A 304 10.60 11.11 -10.60
CA LEU A 304 9.78 11.96 -11.47
C LEU A 304 10.00 11.60 -12.94
N TYR A 305 11.23 11.36 -13.38
CA TYR A 305 11.53 10.94 -14.75
C TYR A 305 10.93 9.57 -15.09
N GLU A 306 11.02 8.61 -14.16
CA GLU A 306 10.45 7.27 -14.33
C GLU A 306 8.91 7.29 -14.39
N THR A 307 8.25 8.22 -13.69
CA THR A 307 6.78 8.29 -13.60
C THR A 307 6.13 9.26 -14.57
N ALA A 308 6.75 10.42 -14.82
CA ALA A 308 6.26 11.50 -15.66
C ALA A 308 7.44 12.19 -16.38
N PRO A 309 7.99 11.57 -17.44
CA PRO A 309 9.22 12.04 -18.09
C PRO A 309 9.12 13.46 -18.64
N GLU A 310 7.96 13.85 -19.17
CA GLU A 310 7.75 15.20 -19.70
C GLU A 310 7.79 16.28 -18.60
N LEU A 311 7.22 16.00 -17.42
CA LEU A 311 7.31 16.92 -16.28
C LEU A 311 8.75 17.02 -15.75
N ALA A 312 9.50 15.92 -15.77
CA ALA A 312 10.92 15.94 -15.41
C ALA A 312 11.74 16.78 -16.40
N LYS A 313 11.53 16.62 -17.72
CA LYS A 313 12.18 17.42 -18.75
C LYS A 313 11.91 18.92 -18.58
N LEU A 314 10.65 19.30 -18.35
CA LEU A 314 10.27 20.70 -18.10
C LEU A 314 10.97 21.28 -16.87
N ARG A 315 11.11 20.49 -15.79
CA ARG A 315 11.84 20.92 -14.58
C ARG A 315 13.34 21.05 -14.79
N LEU A 316 13.92 20.23 -15.66
CA LEU A 316 15.34 20.26 -15.96
C LEU A 316 15.70 21.32 -17.00
N ALA A 317 14.77 21.72 -17.87
CA ALA A 317 14.98 22.76 -18.87
C ALA A 317 15.30 24.15 -18.28
N SER A 318 14.89 24.42 -17.04
CA SER A 318 15.22 25.67 -16.35
C SER A 318 16.65 25.74 -15.81
N HIS A 319 17.42 24.65 -15.86
CA HIS A 319 18.77 24.58 -15.31
C HIS A 319 19.82 24.84 -16.39
N LYS A 320 20.79 25.72 -16.10
CA LYS A 320 21.92 25.99 -17.02
C LYS A 320 22.69 24.69 -17.26
N HIS A 321 22.70 24.25 -18.52
CA HIS A 321 23.38 23.01 -18.92
C HIS A 321 24.89 23.22 -18.98
N TYR A 322 25.63 22.51 -18.14
CA TYR A 322 27.04 22.23 -18.41
C TYR A 322 27.12 21.07 -19.39
N ASN A 323 28.06 21.12 -20.35
CA ASN A 323 28.41 19.98 -21.20
C ASN A 323 29.03 18.90 -20.32
N ASP A 324 28.17 18.06 -19.75
CA ASP A 324 28.56 17.01 -18.83
C ASP A 324 28.82 15.70 -19.57
N ASP A 325 29.79 14.94 -19.09
CA ASP A 325 30.25 13.68 -19.69
C ASP A 325 29.94 12.49 -18.75
N PRO A 326 29.47 11.34 -19.26
CA PRO A 326 29.14 10.17 -18.43
C PRO A 326 30.29 9.70 -17.52
N VAL A 327 31.55 9.77 -17.97
CA VAL A 327 32.72 9.34 -17.17
C VAL A 327 32.98 10.31 -16.03
N THR A 328 32.82 11.61 -16.30
CA THR A 328 32.93 12.66 -15.28
C THR A 328 31.84 12.49 -14.22
N LEU A 329 30.59 12.26 -14.63
CA LEU A 329 29.48 12.01 -13.71
C LEU A 329 29.72 10.78 -12.83
N LEU A 330 30.20 9.67 -13.42
CA LEU A 330 30.51 8.44 -12.68
C LEU A 330 31.58 8.70 -11.60
N THR A 331 32.62 9.44 -11.96
CA THR A 331 33.72 9.83 -11.05
C THR A 331 33.20 10.71 -9.92
N ASP A 332 32.38 11.72 -10.24
CA ASP A 332 31.77 12.62 -9.26
C ASP A 332 30.84 11.88 -8.29
N ILE A 333 30.07 10.90 -8.78
CA ILE A 333 29.22 10.04 -7.94
C ILE A 333 30.08 9.24 -6.96
N LYS A 334 31.13 8.57 -7.43
CA LYS A 334 32.04 7.79 -6.57
C LYS A 334 32.70 8.68 -5.51
N ASN A 335 33.20 9.86 -5.91
CA ASN A 335 33.79 10.85 -5.01
C ASN A 335 32.79 11.39 -3.97
N HIS A 336 31.56 11.66 -4.38
CA HIS A 336 30.50 12.13 -3.48
C HIS A 336 30.14 11.08 -2.42
N ILE A 337 30.05 9.80 -2.79
CA ILE A 337 29.77 8.70 -1.85
C ILE A 337 30.88 8.62 -0.80
N ALA A 338 32.15 8.53 -1.23
CA ALA A 338 33.30 8.40 -0.33
C ALA A 338 33.41 9.61 0.62
N THR A 339 33.35 10.82 0.07
CA THR A 339 33.47 12.06 0.84
C THR A 339 32.30 12.22 1.81
N SER A 340 31.07 11.98 1.36
CA SER A 340 29.87 12.11 2.20
C SER A 340 29.87 11.11 3.36
N SER A 341 30.30 9.87 3.11
CA SER A 341 30.37 8.84 4.14
C SER A 341 31.44 9.17 5.19
N LYS A 342 32.64 9.58 4.75
CA LYS A 342 33.73 10.00 5.65
C LYS A 342 33.32 11.20 6.50
N GLN A 343 32.79 12.26 5.89
CA GLN A 343 32.34 13.46 6.61
C GLN A 343 31.20 13.16 7.59
N PHE A 344 30.24 12.30 7.21
CA PHE A 344 29.17 11.87 8.10
C PHE A 344 29.70 11.19 9.35
N THR A 345 30.54 10.17 9.15
CA THR A 345 31.05 9.33 10.23
C THR A 345 31.91 10.15 11.19
N GLN A 346 32.85 10.95 10.68
CA GLN A 346 33.71 11.80 11.50
C GLN A 346 32.89 12.80 12.33
N ARG A 347 31.92 13.50 11.72
CA ARG A 347 31.15 14.55 12.39
C ARG A 347 30.21 14.03 13.47
N ILE A 348 29.68 12.82 13.33
CA ILE A 348 28.86 12.21 14.38
C ILE A 348 29.73 11.70 15.54
N CYS A 349 30.98 11.34 15.26
CA CYS A 349 31.96 10.90 16.26
C CYS A 349 32.49 12.06 17.11
N THR A 350 32.50 13.28 16.58
CA THR A 350 32.92 14.50 17.27
C THR A 350 31.74 15.29 17.86
N PRO A 351 31.90 15.99 19.00
CA PRO A 351 30.88 16.87 19.56
C PRO A 351 30.76 18.16 18.71
N VAL A 352 29.91 18.13 17.68
CA VAL A 352 29.68 19.28 16.79
C VAL A 352 28.32 19.91 17.09
N PRO A 353 28.20 21.25 17.13
CA PRO A 353 26.90 21.92 17.26
C PRO A 353 25.90 21.46 16.19
N ALA A 354 24.64 21.27 16.59
CA ALA A 354 23.59 20.74 15.72
C ALA A 354 23.44 21.53 14.39
N PHE A 355 23.64 22.85 14.40
CA PHE A 355 23.52 23.67 13.19
C PHE A 355 24.59 23.32 12.12
N LYS A 356 25.84 23.05 12.53
CA LYS A 356 26.93 22.65 11.61
C LYS A 356 26.65 21.27 10.99
N PHE A 357 25.97 20.40 11.73
CA PHE A 357 25.52 19.11 11.21
C PHE A 357 24.41 19.29 10.17
N CYS A 358 23.40 20.12 10.46
CA CYS A 358 22.29 20.41 9.54
C CYS A 358 22.75 21.06 8.23
N THR A 359 23.62 22.07 8.30
CA THR A 359 24.16 22.77 7.11
C THR A 359 24.93 21.83 6.19
N THR A 360 25.73 20.93 6.75
CA THR A 360 26.49 19.96 5.95
C THR A 360 25.61 18.86 5.38
N ARG A 361 24.62 18.40 6.13
CA ARG A 361 23.59 17.50 5.59
C ARG A 361 22.87 18.15 4.40
N HIS A 362 22.52 19.43 4.52
CA HIS A 362 21.89 20.19 3.44
C HIS A 362 22.80 20.33 2.21
N SER A 363 24.07 20.71 2.39
CA SER A 363 25.04 20.79 1.29
C SER A 363 25.24 19.46 0.58
N ARG A 364 25.31 18.34 1.33
CA ARG A 364 25.41 17.00 0.77
C ARG A 364 24.18 16.64 -0.05
N ASN A 365 22.98 16.90 0.48
CA ASN A 365 21.74 16.67 -0.24
C ASN A 365 21.68 17.48 -1.55
N LYS A 366 22.10 18.76 -1.52
CA LYS A 366 22.15 19.60 -2.72
C LYS A 366 23.11 19.04 -3.78
N GLN A 367 24.27 18.51 -3.37
CA GLN A 367 25.19 17.85 -4.29
C GLN A 367 24.59 16.56 -4.86
N ALA A 368 23.99 15.71 -4.03
CA ALA A 368 23.31 14.49 -4.48
C ALA A 368 22.18 14.81 -5.48
N GLN A 369 21.39 15.85 -5.22
CA GLN A 369 20.36 16.35 -6.13
C GLN A 369 20.96 16.72 -7.49
N SER A 370 22.02 17.53 -7.49
CA SER A 370 22.71 17.94 -8.72
C SER A 370 23.23 16.74 -9.52
N LEU A 371 23.77 15.71 -8.86
CA LEU A 371 24.22 14.47 -9.52
C LEU A 371 23.07 13.69 -10.15
N LEU A 372 21.93 13.57 -9.47
CA LEU A 372 20.74 12.93 -10.03
C LEU A 372 20.16 13.71 -11.21
N GLU A 373 20.13 15.04 -11.13
CA GLU A 373 19.67 15.92 -12.22
C GLU A 373 20.55 15.78 -13.46
N ARG A 374 21.88 15.76 -13.27
CA ARG A 374 22.86 15.48 -14.34
C ARG A 374 22.64 14.11 -14.98
N TYR A 375 22.44 13.07 -14.18
CA TYR A 375 22.12 11.72 -14.68
C TYR A 375 20.84 11.69 -15.52
N VAL A 376 19.76 12.29 -15.01
CA VAL A 376 18.47 12.33 -15.73
C VAL A 376 18.59 13.14 -17.03
N LEU A 377 19.33 14.25 -17.02
CA LEU A 377 19.61 15.05 -18.23
C LEU A 377 20.31 14.21 -19.31
N LEU A 378 21.41 13.54 -18.98
CA LEU A 378 22.13 12.69 -19.93
C LEU A 378 21.25 11.57 -20.48
N LYS A 379 20.37 11.02 -19.64
CA LYS A 379 19.39 9.99 -20.05
C LYS A 379 18.32 10.55 -21.00
N THR A 380 17.80 11.76 -20.74
CA THR A 380 16.81 12.41 -21.60
C THR A 380 17.37 12.80 -22.97
N GLN A 381 18.68 13.11 -23.04
CA GLN A 381 19.38 13.47 -24.27
C GLN A 381 19.91 12.24 -25.04
N SER A 382 19.63 11.02 -24.57
CA SER A 382 20.16 9.77 -25.14
C SER A 382 21.69 9.74 -25.27
N ARG A 383 22.40 10.40 -24.35
CA ARG A 383 23.88 10.47 -24.33
C ARG A 383 24.54 9.41 -23.46
N LEU A 384 23.75 8.51 -22.87
CA LEU A 384 24.22 7.38 -22.07
C LEU A 384 24.13 6.11 -22.89
N ASP A 385 25.25 5.39 -23.00
CA ASP A 385 25.21 4.00 -23.44
C ASP A 385 24.47 3.11 -22.41
N VAL A 386 23.92 2.00 -22.88
CA VAL A 386 23.16 1.04 -22.07
C VAL A 386 24.00 0.50 -20.90
N GLN A 387 25.30 0.23 -21.11
CA GLN A 387 26.18 -0.28 -20.04
C GLN A 387 26.50 0.80 -19.01
N GLN A 388 26.87 1.99 -19.47
CA GLN A 388 27.15 3.14 -18.58
C GLN A 388 25.92 3.52 -17.76
N GLY A 389 24.73 3.52 -18.38
CA GLY A 389 23.47 3.73 -17.68
C GLY A 389 23.17 2.66 -16.64
N LYS A 390 23.50 1.38 -16.92
CA LYS A 390 23.37 0.29 -15.94
C LYS A 390 24.34 0.47 -14.76
N GLU A 391 25.62 0.76 -15.00
CA GLU A 391 26.61 0.97 -13.92
C GLU A 391 26.22 2.13 -12.99
N ILE A 392 25.80 3.27 -13.56
CA ILE A 392 25.37 4.41 -12.73
C ILE A 392 24.10 4.02 -11.93
N ARG A 393 23.16 3.30 -12.55
CA ARG A 393 21.93 2.88 -11.87
C ARG A 393 22.20 1.87 -10.77
N THR A 394 23.11 0.93 -10.95
CA THR A 394 23.51 -0.01 -9.89
C THR A 394 24.17 0.75 -8.75
N LEU A 395 25.08 1.71 -9.00
CA LEU A 395 25.68 2.52 -7.94
C LEU A 395 24.63 3.32 -7.15
N ILE A 396 23.65 3.92 -7.83
CA ILE A 396 22.52 4.63 -7.20
C ILE A 396 21.69 3.67 -6.32
N GLN A 397 21.42 2.46 -6.81
CA GLN A 397 20.63 1.46 -6.07
C GLN A 397 21.36 0.91 -4.85
N HIS A 398 22.68 0.70 -4.93
CA HIS A 398 23.48 0.23 -3.79
C HIS A 398 23.70 1.34 -2.75
N ASN A 399 23.82 2.61 -3.18
CA ASN A 399 24.15 3.74 -2.30
C ASN A 399 22.99 4.75 -2.13
N ARG A 400 21.75 4.24 -2.01
CA ARG A 400 20.54 5.10 -1.92
C ARG A 400 20.58 6.11 -0.78
N ALA A 401 21.15 5.77 0.38
CA ALA A 401 21.23 6.70 1.50
C ALA A 401 22.07 7.96 1.19
N HIS A 402 23.04 7.85 0.28
CA HIS A 402 23.88 8.95 -0.16
C HIS A 402 23.28 9.69 -1.36
N LEU A 403 22.77 8.95 -2.34
CA LEU A 403 22.37 9.51 -3.63
C LEU A 403 20.87 9.80 -3.74
N ARG A 404 20.01 9.09 -3.01
CA ARG A 404 18.55 9.27 -2.99
C ARG A 404 18.00 9.34 -1.55
N PRO A 405 18.53 10.20 -0.66
CA PRO A 405 17.96 10.34 0.68
C PRO A 405 16.54 10.93 0.60
N ASP A 406 15.67 10.61 1.55
CA ASP A 406 14.26 11.05 1.57
C ASP A 406 14.08 12.58 1.46
N ALA A 407 15.09 13.34 1.86
CA ALA A 407 15.11 14.80 1.73
C ALA A 407 15.12 15.30 0.28
N LEU A 408 15.47 14.45 -0.70
CA LEU A 408 15.41 14.78 -2.13
C LEU A 408 14.04 14.54 -2.76
N ASN A 409 13.10 13.94 -2.02
CA ASN A 409 11.74 13.70 -2.50
C ASN A 409 10.91 14.99 -2.48
N VAL A 410 11.35 16.01 -3.23
CA VAL A 410 10.78 17.36 -3.27
C VAL A 410 9.68 17.50 -4.32
N HIS A 411 9.64 16.62 -5.32
CA HIS A 411 8.62 16.67 -6.38
C HIS A 411 7.37 15.95 -5.91
N LYS A 412 6.30 16.73 -5.68
CA LYS A 412 5.01 16.20 -5.22
C LYS A 412 4.05 16.12 -6.40
N LEU A 413 3.82 14.91 -6.90
CA LEU A 413 2.72 14.67 -7.85
C LEU A 413 1.42 14.53 -7.08
N THR A 414 0.38 15.23 -7.53
CA THR A 414 -0.94 15.22 -6.90
C THR A 414 -2.03 14.92 -7.91
N ALA A 415 -2.98 14.08 -7.51
CA ALA A 415 -4.21 13.83 -8.24
C ALA A 415 -5.40 13.97 -7.30
N ARG A 416 -6.49 14.56 -7.78
CA ARG A 416 -7.71 14.74 -6.99
C ARG A 416 -8.57 13.49 -7.10
N ALA A 417 -9.08 13.02 -5.96
CA ALA A 417 -10.06 11.96 -5.88
C ALA A 417 -11.31 12.48 -5.17
N LYS A 418 -12.48 12.16 -5.71
CA LYS A 418 -13.76 12.48 -5.11
C LYS A 418 -14.65 11.25 -5.21
N THR A 419 -15.15 10.81 -4.07
CA THR A 419 -16.13 9.73 -3.98
C THR A 419 -17.35 10.28 -3.26
N LEU A 420 -18.50 10.18 -3.89
CA LEU A 420 -19.78 10.42 -3.23
C LEU A 420 -20.49 9.08 -3.16
N SER A 421 -20.82 8.61 -1.97
CA SER A 421 -21.55 7.36 -1.79
C SER A 421 -22.78 7.50 -0.92
N PHE A 422 -23.74 6.61 -1.14
CA PHE A 422 -25.02 6.55 -0.48
C PHE A 422 -25.30 5.08 -0.15
N SER A 423 -25.40 4.75 1.13
CA SER A 423 -25.64 3.38 1.58
C SER A 423 -27.05 3.19 2.17
N ALA A 424 -27.73 2.11 1.79
CA ALA A 424 -29.00 1.65 2.38
C ALA A 424 -28.95 0.14 2.61
N GLY A 425 -29.85 -0.39 3.43
CA GLY A 425 -29.96 -1.83 3.62
C GLY A 425 -31.28 -2.25 4.25
N VAL A 426 -31.66 -3.49 3.99
CA VAL A 426 -32.87 -4.14 4.52
C VAL A 426 -32.44 -5.41 5.24
N MET A 427 -33.00 -5.63 6.43
CA MET A 427 -32.77 -6.85 7.23
C MET A 427 -34.03 -7.72 7.22
N ALA A 428 -33.89 -9.04 7.11
CA ALA A 428 -34.96 -9.95 7.52
C ALA A 428 -34.98 -10.05 9.03
N SER A 429 -36.09 -9.68 9.65
CA SER A 429 -36.41 -10.14 11.00
C SER A 429 -37.16 -11.47 10.91
N SER A 430 -36.49 -12.58 11.23
CA SER A 430 -37.16 -13.80 11.69
C SER A 430 -36.77 -14.03 13.15
N HIS A 431 -37.76 -14.34 14.00
CA HIS A 431 -37.71 -14.31 15.48
C HIS A 431 -36.62 -15.13 16.20
N THR A 432 -35.61 -15.68 15.53
CA THR A 432 -34.60 -16.55 16.18
C THR A 432 -33.15 -16.39 15.70
N GLU A 433 -32.83 -15.52 14.74
CA GLU A 433 -31.42 -15.22 14.40
C GLU A 433 -31.23 -13.70 14.21
N ILE A 434 -30.22 -13.14 14.88
CA ILE A 434 -29.75 -11.76 14.73
C ILE A 434 -29.63 -11.42 13.22
N GLY A 435 -30.28 -10.33 12.81
CA GLY A 435 -30.66 -10.02 11.42
C GLY A 435 -29.55 -10.18 10.39
N LYS A 436 -29.74 -11.11 9.45
CA LYS A 436 -29.01 -11.24 8.19
C LYS A 436 -29.79 -10.48 7.11
N GLY A 437 -29.13 -9.61 6.35
CA GLY A 437 -29.79 -8.70 5.40
C GLY A 437 -29.01 -8.47 4.11
N ILE A 438 -29.52 -7.56 3.28
CA ILE A 438 -28.89 -7.07 2.07
C ILE A 438 -28.64 -5.57 2.23
N SER A 439 -27.42 -5.12 1.95
CA SER A 439 -27.08 -3.70 1.86
C SER A 439 -26.59 -3.33 0.47
N ILE A 440 -26.96 -2.14 0.03
CA ILE A 440 -26.45 -1.52 -1.19
C ILE A 440 -25.68 -0.26 -0.85
N GLU A 441 -24.60 -0.02 -1.59
CA GLU A 441 -23.90 1.24 -1.63
C GLU A 441 -23.83 1.72 -3.09
N VAL A 442 -24.50 2.83 -3.37
CA VAL A 442 -24.37 3.54 -4.65
C VAL A 442 -23.25 4.55 -4.50
N SER A 443 -22.29 4.58 -5.43
CA SER A 443 -21.16 5.49 -5.36
C SER A 443 -20.76 6.09 -6.70
N HIS A 444 -20.60 7.40 -6.75
CA HIS A 444 -20.00 8.12 -7.86
C HIS A 444 -18.52 8.36 -7.53
N ARG A 445 -17.64 7.88 -8.41
CA ARG A 445 -16.19 7.92 -8.19
C ARG A 445 -15.54 8.72 -9.30
N LYS A 446 -14.79 9.76 -8.93
CA LYS A 446 -13.88 10.48 -9.80
C LYS A 446 -12.47 10.28 -9.28
N LEU A 447 -11.72 9.42 -9.94
CA LEU A 447 -10.35 9.02 -9.58
C LEU A 447 -9.37 9.46 -10.68
N ASP A 448 -8.08 9.23 -10.46
CA ASP A 448 -7.03 9.44 -11.47
C ASP A 448 -7.08 8.39 -12.59
N ASP A 449 -7.64 7.22 -12.30
CA ASP A 449 -7.83 6.16 -13.27
C ASP A 449 -9.22 6.26 -13.92
N PRO A 450 -9.32 6.44 -15.25
CA PRO A 450 -10.60 6.58 -15.94
C PRO A 450 -11.46 5.30 -15.89
N HIS A 451 -10.86 4.11 -15.86
CA HIS A 451 -11.63 2.85 -15.82
C HIS A 451 -12.18 2.57 -14.41
N LEU A 452 -11.56 3.16 -13.38
CA LEU A 452 -12.07 3.13 -11.99
C LEU A 452 -13.03 4.28 -11.65
N SER A 453 -13.26 5.19 -12.61
CA SER A 453 -14.18 6.32 -12.46
C SER A 453 -15.55 5.99 -13.08
N GLY A 454 -16.60 6.60 -12.52
CA GLY A 454 -17.99 6.42 -12.94
C GLY A 454 -18.93 6.11 -11.78
N ASP A 455 -20.13 5.64 -12.13
CA ASP A 455 -21.17 5.28 -11.17
C ASP A 455 -21.11 3.78 -10.88
N TYR A 456 -21.14 3.44 -9.59
CA TYR A 456 -21.01 2.07 -9.09
C TYR A 456 -22.14 1.73 -8.14
N LEU A 457 -22.54 0.46 -8.14
CA LEU A 457 -23.43 -0.15 -7.18
C LEU A 457 -22.72 -1.35 -6.56
N THR A 458 -22.47 -1.29 -5.25
CA THR A 458 -21.98 -2.44 -4.47
C THR A 458 -23.17 -3.05 -3.75
N ILE A 459 -23.39 -4.35 -3.91
CA ILE A 459 -24.46 -5.10 -3.24
C ILE A 459 -23.81 -6.13 -2.32
N ASP A 460 -23.99 -5.99 -1.01
CA ASP A 460 -23.53 -6.95 -0.01
C ASP A 460 -24.73 -7.77 0.49
N ILE A 461 -24.65 -9.09 0.30
CA ILE A 461 -25.69 -10.06 0.62
C ILE A 461 -25.18 -10.95 1.75
N ALA A 462 -25.87 -10.95 2.89
CA ALA A 462 -25.56 -11.85 3.99
C ALA A 462 -25.73 -13.34 3.59
N PRO A 463 -25.11 -14.30 4.29
CA PRO A 463 -25.26 -15.72 4.02
C PRO A 463 -26.70 -16.21 4.33
N LEU A 464 -27.59 -16.04 3.35
CA LEU A 464 -29.01 -16.39 3.40
C LEU A 464 -29.24 -17.74 2.71
N LYS A 465 -30.17 -18.54 3.26
CA LYS A 465 -30.44 -19.92 2.79
C LYS A 465 -31.50 -20.00 1.67
N SER A 466 -32.24 -18.93 1.39
CA SER A 466 -33.37 -18.94 0.45
C SER A 466 -33.20 -17.92 -0.68
N ARG A 467 -33.28 -18.40 -1.93
CA ARG A 467 -33.22 -17.55 -3.14
C ARG A 467 -34.40 -16.60 -3.23
N GLU A 468 -35.61 -17.06 -2.91
CA GLU A 468 -36.83 -16.24 -2.96
C GLU A 468 -36.77 -15.07 -1.98
N ILE A 469 -36.22 -15.31 -0.78
CA ILE A 469 -36.02 -14.25 0.22
C ILE A 469 -35.02 -13.22 -0.31
N VAL A 470 -33.93 -13.67 -0.93
CA VAL A 470 -32.92 -12.77 -1.52
C VAL A 470 -33.52 -11.99 -2.69
N LYS A 471 -34.26 -12.63 -3.59
CA LYS A 471 -34.94 -11.99 -4.73
C LYS A 471 -35.91 -10.90 -4.27
N LYS A 472 -36.74 -11.19 -3.27
CA LYS A 472 -37.67 -10.22 -2.67
C LYS A 472 -36.94 -9.05 -2.01
N MET A 473 -35.87 -9.31 -1.26
CA MET A 473 -35.08 -8.26 -0.62
C MET A 473 -34.31 -7.41 -1.63
N LEU A 474 -33.74 -8.00 -2.67
CA LEU A 474 -33.06 -7.26 -3.75
C LEU A 474 -34.03 -6.31 -4.43
N ARG A 475 -35.24 -6.78 -4.80
CA ARG A 475 -36.28 -5.90 -5.34
C ARG A 475 -36.61 -4.74 -4.39
N GLN A 476 -36.79 -5.04 -3.10
CA GLN A 476 -37.12 -4.03 -2.09
C GLN A 476 -35.99 -3.02 -1.86
N VAL A 477 -34.73 -3.45 -1.92
CA VAL A 477 -33.57 -2.58 -1.70
C VAL A 477 -33.26 -1.76 -2.95
N LEU A 478 -33.36 -2.37 -4.13
CA LEU A 478 -33.12 -1.70 -5.41
C LEU A 478 -34.27 -0.76 -5.79
N SER A 479 -35.51 -0.99 -5.33
CA SER A 479 -36.61 -0.04 -5.53
C SER A 479 -36.43 1.29 -4.76
N ILE A 480 -35.46 1.35 -3.84
CA ILE A 480 -35.03 2.59 -3.17
C ILE A 480 -34.16 3.43 -4.12
N ILE A 481 -33.44 2.78 -5.04
CA ILE A 481 -32.81 3.48 -6.17
C ILE A 481 -33.97 3.88 -7.08
N GLY A 482 -34.10 5.17 -7.42
CA GLY A 482 -35.29 5.71 -8.09
C GLY A 482 -35.53 5.08 -9.47
N GLU A 483 -36.53 5.56 -10.20
CA GLU A 483 -36.78 5.11 -11.58
C GLU A 483 -35.54 5.34 -12.46
N GLN A 484 -35.07 4.27 -13.10
CA GLN A 484 -33.93 4.27 -14.02
C GLN A 484 -34.39 4.03 -15.46
N THR A 485 -33.51 4.30 -16.41
CA THR A 485 -33.74 4.01 -17.84
C THR A 485 -33.66 2.52 -18.19
N PHE A 486 -33.37 1.66 -17.21
CA PHE A 486 -33.16 0.22 -17.37
C PHE A 486 -33.84 -0.55 -16.22
N ASP A 487 -34.19 -1.80 -16.48
CA ASP A 487 -34.81 -2.68 -15.50
C ASP A 487 -33.76 -3.43 -14.67
N TRP A 488 -33.95 -3.47 -13.36
CA TRP A 488 -33.10 -4.20 -12.42
C TRP A 488 -33.38 -5.71 -12.43
N GLU A 489 -34.49 -6.17 -12.98
CA GLU A 489 -34.91 -7.57 -12.87
C GLU A 489 -33.89 -8.56 -13.49
N THR A 490 -33.23 -8.18 -14.59
CA THR A 490 -32.15 -8.99 -15.20
C THR A 490 -30.98 -9.22 -14.24
N LEU A 491 -30.57 -8.15 -13.54
CA LEU A 491 -29.53 -8.21 -12.51
C LEU A 491 -30.00 -9.04 -11.31
N ILE A 492 -31.25 -8.86 -10.87
CA ILE A 492 -31.82 -9.59 -9.73
C ILE A 492 -31.90 -11.10 -10.02
N CYS A 493 -32.37 -11.48 -11.20
CA CYS A 493 -32.42 -12.88 -11.64
C CYS A 493 -30.99 -13.45 -11.71
N SER A 494 -30.05 -12.74 -12.36
CA SER A 494 -28.65 -13.17 -12.43
C SER A 494 -28.05 -13.44 -11.05
N ILE A 495 -28.23 -12.51 -10.10
CA ILE A 495 -27.73 -12.68 -8.72
C ILE A 495 -28.41 -13.84 -8.01
N SER A 496 -29.74 -13.87 -8.01
CA SER A 496 -30.51 -14.83 -7.21
C SER A 496 -30.43 -16.27 -7.73
N GLU A 497 -30.31 -16.46 -9.04
CA GLU A 497 -30.38 -17.78 -9.69
C GLU A 497 -28.99 -18.38 -9.97
N SER A 498 -27.99 -17.56 -10.31
CA SER A 498 -26.68 -18.06 -10.78
C SER A 498 -25.53 -17.85 -9.80
N LEU A 499 -25.60 -16.83 -8.94
CA LEU A 499 -24.46 -16.43 -8.08
C LEU A 499 -24.58 -16.98 -6.65
N LEU A 500 -25.77 -17.33 -6.18
CA LEU A 500 -25.96 -17.78 -4.80
C LEU A 500 -25.86 -19.30 -4.65
N ASP A 501 -24.91 -19.74 -3.84
CA ASP A 501 -24.84 -21.11 -3.33
C ASP A 501 -25.72 -21.25 -2.07
N THR A 502 -26.93 -21.78 -2.25
CA THR A 502 -27.87 -22.06 -1.16
C THR A 502 -27.46 -23.25 -0.29
N VAL A 503 -26.60 -24.14 -0.80
CA VAL A 503 -26.13 -25.33 -0.09
C VAL A 503 -25.03 -24.93 0.91
N ARG A 504 -24.15 -24.00 0.53
CA ARG A 504 -23.09 -23.45 1.39
C ARG A 504 -23.17 -21.93 1.45
N PRO A 505 -24.12 -21.37 2.22
CA PRO A 505 -24.36 -19.93 2.25
C PRO A 505 -23.10 -19.19 2.72
N SER A 506 -22.68 -18.21 1.92
CA SER A 506 -21.54 -17.34 2.18
C SER A 506 -21.95 -15.88 1.96
N ALA A 507 -21.21 -14.94 2.58
CA ALA A 507 -21.47 -13.53 2.34
C ALA A 507 -21.04 -13.20 0.92
N THR A 508 -21.94 -12.66 0.11
CA THR A 508 -21.71 -12.41 -1.31
C THR A 508 -21.67 -10.91 -1.55
N GLN A 509 -20.59 -10.42 -2.15
CA GLN A 509 -20.45 -9.04 -2.59
C GLN A 509 -20.48 -9.01 -4.11
N VAL A 510 -21.37 -8.21 -4.70
CA VAL A 510 -21.47 -7.97 -6.14
C VAL A 510 -21.11 -6.52 -6.42
N LEU A 511 -20.14 -6.29 -7.29
CA LEU A 511 -19.80 -4.95 -7.77
C LEU A 511 -20.32 -4.77 -9.19
N VAL A 512 -21.15 -3.74 -9.37
CA VAL A 512 -21.75 -3.35 -10.65
C VAL A 512 -21.30 -1.93 -10.99
N LYS A 513 -20.99 -1.67 -12.25
CA LYS A 513 -20.73 -0.34 -12.79
C LYS A 513 -21.84 0.05 -13.76
N ILE A 514 -22.39 1.25 -13.64
CA ILE A 514 -23.35 1.76 -14.62
C ILE A 514 -22.58 2.39 -15.77
N LYS A 515 -22.70 1.79 -16.95
CA LYS A 515 -21.98 2.21 -18.15
C LYS A 515 -22.96 2.44 -19.29
N HIS A 516 -22.92 3.65 -19.87
CA HIS A 516 -23.85 4.07 -20.93
C HIS A 516 -25.33 3.80 -20.60
N GLY A 517 -25.73 3.96 -19.33
CA GLY A 517 -27.10 3.72 -18.88
C GLY A 517 -27.51 2.25 -18.75
N GLN A 518 -26.55 1.32 -18.66
CA GLN A 518 -26.81 -0.10 -18.36
C GLN A 518 -25.93 -0.59 -17.20
N PRO A 519 -26.45 -1.49 -16.33
CA PRO A 519 -25.68 -2.09 -15.26
C PRO A 519 -24.78 -3.20 -15.81
N VAL A 520 -23.47 -3.06 -15.60
CA VAL A 520 -22.47 -4.06 -15.99
C VAL A 520 -21.83 -4.64 -14.75
N MET A 521 -21.96 -5.95 -14.57
CA MET A 521 -21.32 -6.64 -13.45
C MET A 521 -19.81 -6.70 -13.67
N LEU A 522 -19.03 -6.25 -12.70
CA LEU A 522 -17.57 -6.25 -12.75
C LEU A 522 -16.98 -7.49 -12.09
N TYR A 523 -17.45 -7.83 -10.89
CA TYR A 523 -17.06 -9.06 -10.19
C TYR A 523 -18.09 -9.45 -9.15
N THR A 524 -18.02 -10.71 -8.73
CA THR A 524 -18.73 -11.26 -7.58
C THR A 524 -17.74 -11.98 -6.65
N ARG A 525 -17.80 -11.68 -5.35
CA ARG A 525 -16.94 -12.28 -4.32
C ARG A 525 -17.77 -13.02 -3.30
N HIS A 526 -17.38 -14.25 -3.01
CA HIS A 526 -17.93 -15.05 -1.93
C HIS A 526 -16.95 -15.09 -0.77
N THR A 527 -17.39 -14.64 0.40
CA THR A 527 -16.53 -14.48 1.57
C THR A 527 -17.10 -15.18 2.81
N VAL A 528 -16.19 -15.63 3.67
CA VAL A 528 -16.52 -16.04 5.04
C VAL A 528 -16.18 -14.90 5.97
N VAL A 529 -17.18 -14.38 6.65
CA VAL A 529 -17.02 -13.28 7.60
C VAL A 529 -16.81 -13.86 8.99
N LYS A 530 -15.70 -13.48 9.62
CA LYS A 530 -15.39 -13.78 11.01
C LYS A 530 -15.40 -12.48 11.81
N ASN A 531 -16.48 -12.27 12.55
CA ASN A 531 -16.61 -11.17 13.49
C ASN A 531 -15.94 -11.52 14.81
N ARG A 532 -15.27 -10.54 15.41
CA ARG A 532 -14.70 -10.59 16.75
C ARG A 532 -15.08 -9.30 17.43
N ASP A 533 -16.25 -9.35 18.05
CA ASP A 533 -16.79 -8.22 18.77
C ASP A 533 -16.22 -8.24 20.19
N LEU A 534 -15.54 -7.16 20.55
CA LEU A 534 -15.30 -6.86 21.95
C LEU A 534 -16.36 -5.85 22.34
N GLU A 535 -17.49 -6.37 22.82
CA GLU A 535 -18.45 -5.55 23.56
C GLU A 535 -17.80 -5.19 24.90
N LEU A 536 -17.60 -3.90 25.12
CA LEU A 536 -17.26 -3.40 26.44
C LEU A 536 -18.52 -3.51 27.32
N PRO A 537 -18.38 -3.73 28.64
CA PRO A 537 -19.53 -3.83 29.53
C PRO A 537 -20.47 -2.63 29.35
N GLY A 538 -21.77 -2.91 29.37
CA GLY A 538 -22.82 -1.93 29.15
C GLY A 538 -22.66 -0.72 30.09
N PRO A 539 -23.16 0.46 29.68
CA PRO A 539 -22.99 1.69 30.44
C PRO A 539 -23.47 1.50 31.88
N PHE A 540 -22.68 1.97 32.84
CA PHE A 540 -23.14 2.13 34.21
C PHE A 540 -24.31 3.13 34.19
N ALA A 541 -25.48 2.69 34.61
CA ALA A 541 -26.70 3.49 34.55
C ALA A 541 -26.62 4.69 35.51
N GLN A 542 -26.69 5.90 34.98
CA GLN A 542 -27.76 6.89 35.23
C GLN A 542 -27.43 8.23 34.53
N ILE A 543 -28.35 8.69 33.68
CA ILE A 543 -28.46 10.04 33.08
C ILE A 543 -27.41 10.39 31.99
N SER A 544 -26.20 9.85 32.05
CA SER A 544 -25.17 10.03 31.03
C SER A 544 -24.28 8.80 30.91
N GLY A 545 -23.80 8.49 29.71
CA GLY A 545 -23.10 7.24 29.46
C GLY A 545 -21.99 7.38 28.43
N ILE A 546 -20.87 6.72 28.71
CA ILE A 546 -19.82 6.47 27.72
C ILE A 546 -20.25 5.26 26.89
N GLU A 547 -20.45 5.48 25.59
CA GLU A 547 -20.69 4.43 24.60
C GLU A 547 -19.34 4.09 23.98
N ALA A 548 -18.85 2.86 24.20
CA ALA A 548 -17.61 2.40 23.61
C ALA A 548 -17.83 1.08 22.88
N GLN A 549 -17.41 1.02 21.63
CA GLN A 549 -17.55 -0.15 20.76
C GLN A 549 -16.24 -0.46 20.05
N SER A 550 -15.90 -1.74 19.94
CA SER A 550 -14.77 -2.21 19.12
C SER A 550 -15.22 -3.42 18.29
N LEU A 551 -15.62 -3.17 17.05
CA LEU A 551 -15.94 -4.21 16.08
C LEU A 551 -14.71 -4.54 15.24
N ARG A 552 -14.50 -5.83 15.00
CA ARG A 552 -13.44 -6.32 14.11
C ARG A 552 -14.02 -7.41 13.23
N ALA A 553 -13.95 -7.24 11.93
CA ALA A 553 -14.34 -8.26 10.98
C ALA A 553 -13.16 -8.63 10.08
N ARG A 554 -13.08 -9.92 9.79
CA ARG A 554 -12.19 -10.50 8.78
C ARG A 554 -13.04 -11.20 7.75
N HIS A 555 -12.83 -10.84 6.50
CA HIS A 555 -13.49 -11.45 5.36
C HIS A 555 -12.43 -12.27 4.64
N THR A 556 -12.62 -13.59 4.61
CA THR A 556 -11.75 -14.49 3.85
C THR A 556 -12.44 -14.81 2.54
N LEU A 557 -11.78 -14.53 1.42
CA LEU A 557 -12.28 -14.89 0.10
C LEU A 557 -12.31 -16.42 -0.05
N ARG A 558 -13.44 -16.94 -0.52
CA ARG A 558 -13.59 -18.33 -0.95
C ARG A 558 -13.48 -18.46 -2.45
N ASN A 559 -14.16 -17.56 -3.16
CA ASN A 559 -14.22 -17.56 -4.61
C ASN A 559 -14.48 -16.13 -5.11
N GLU A 560 -13.88 -15.79 -6.24
CA GLU A 560 -14.11 -14.55 -6.98
C GLU A 560 -14.40 -14.92 -8.44
N ARG A 561 -15.48 -14.36 -8.98
CA ARG A 561 -15.85 -14.51 -10.39
C ARG A 561 -15.83 -13.14 -11.05
N LEU A 562 -15.16 -13.03 -12.20
CA LEU A 562 -15.11 -11.79 -12.96
C LEU A 562 -16.35 -11.66 -13.87
N GLY A 563 -16.78 -10.44 -14.11
CA GLY A 563 -17.79 -10.14 -15.12
C GLY A 563 -17.21 -10.26 -16.53
N CYS A 564 -18.05 -10.69 -17.48
CA CYS A 564 -17.65 -10.94 -18.87
C CYS A 564 -18.16 -9.87 -19.85
N GLU A 565 -18.75 -8.78 -19.36
CA GLU A 565 -19.44 -7.76 -20.17
C GLU A 565 -18.64 -6.46 -20.38
N SER A 566 -17.54 -6.26 -19.64
CA SER A 566 -16.68 -5.08 -19.75
C SER A 566 -15.24 -5.38 -19.33
N LEU A 567 -14.30 -4.66 -19.94
CA LEU A 567 -12.88 -4.69 -19.59
C LEU A 567 -12.53 -3.79 -18.39
N ASP A 568 -13.46 -2.99 -17.86
CA ASP A 568 -13.16 -1.96 -16.85
C ASP A 568 -12.55 -2.52 -15.54
N HIS A 569 -12.85 -3.78 -15.18
CA HIS A 569 -12.21 -4.42 -14.04
C HIS A 569 -10.83 -5.00 -14.37
N VAL A 570 -10.69 -5.59 -15.55
CA VAL A 570 -9.45 -6.26 -16.00
C VAL A 570 -8.36 -5.25 -16.38
N LEU A 571 -8.73 -4.10 -16.96
CA LEU A 571 -7.78 -3.11 -17.46
C LEU A 571 -6.85 -2.54 -16.38
N PRO A 572 -7.33 -2.07 -15.20
CA PRO A 572 -6.45 -1.65 -14.11
C PRO A 572 -5.47 -2.73 -13.64
N ILE A 573 -5.88 -4.00 -13.63
CA ILE A 573 -5.04 -5.15 -13.25
C ILE A 573 -3.98 -5.41 -14.32
N ALA A 574 -4.39 -5.46 -15.58
CA ALA A 574 -3.50 -5.58 -16.73
C ALA A 574 -2.46 -4.46 -16.74
N ARG A 575 -2.88 -3.22 -16.48
CA ARG A 575 -1.97 -2.07 -16.41
C ARG A 575 -0.88 -2.25 -15.37
N ARG A 576 -1.25 -2.69 -14.18
CA ARG A 576 -0.25 -2.94 -13.13
C ARG A 576 0.81 -3.95 -13.59
N TYR A 577 0.40 -5.11 -14.08
CA TYR A 577 1.33 -6.22 -14.33
C TYR A 577 1.99 -6.18 -15.72
N LEU A 578 1.37 -5.54 -16.72
CA LEU A 578 1.84 -5.51 -18.10
C LEU A 578 2.61 -4.23 -18.47
N GLU A 579 2.49 -3.13 -17.72
CA GLU A 579 3.32 -1.93 -17.94
C GLU A 579 4.79 -2.19 -17.59
N ASN A 580 5.07 -3.08 -16.63
CA ASN A 580 6.42 -3.43 -16.20
C ASN A 580 6.74 -4.91 -16.55
N PRO A 581 7.74 -5.20 -17.40
CA PRO A 581 8.12 -6.57 -17.75
C PRO A 581 8.42 -7.47 -16.55
N ASP A 582 8.99 -6.91 -15.48
CA ASP A 582 9.36 -7.66 -14.27
C ASP A 582 8.14 -8.15 -13.48
N GLU A 583 6.96 -7.54 -13.67
CA GLU A 583 5.71 -7.88 -12.97
C GLU A 583 4.81 -8.82 -13.79
N ARG A 584 5.23 -9.19 -15.01
CA ARG A 584 4.46 -10.05 -15.91
C ARG A 584 4.06 -11.41 -15.32
N PRO A 585 4.89 -12.11 -14.51
CA PRO A 585 4.46 -13.37 -13.89
C PRO A 585 3.16 -13.22 -13.09
N GLY A 586 2.94 -12.05 -12.45
CA GLY A 586 1.70 -11.79 -11.71
C GLY A 586 0.46 -11.64 -12.59
N TRP A 587 0.61 -11.27 -13.87
CA TRP A 587 -0.48 -11.31 -14.84
C TRP A 587 -0.84 -12.75 -15.21
N ASP A 588 0.17 -13.57 -15.49
CA ASP A 588 -0.03 -14.95 -15.91
C ASP A 588 -0.69 -15.76 -14.77
N ASP A 589 -0.25 -15.58 -13.52
CA ASP A 589 -0.87 -16.15 -12.32
C ASP A 589 -2.34 -15.72 -12.15
N TYR A 590 -2.63 -14.43 -12.39
CA TYR A 590 -3.99 -13.89 -12.27
C TYR A 590 -4.92 -14.48 -13.34
N VAL A 591 -4.45 -14.60 -14.58
CA VAL A 591 -5.24 -15.19 -15.66
C VAL A 591 -5.45 -16.69 -15.43
N GLU A 592 -4.46 -17.41 -14.93
CA GLU A 592 -4.60 -18.83 -14.56
C GLU A 592 -5.66 -19.01 -13.47
N GLN A 593 -5.63 -18.19 -12.41
CA GLN A 593 -6.62 -18.22 -11.33
C GLN A 593 -8.06 -17.95 -11.82
N HIS A 594 -8.23 -17.17 -12.89
CA HIS A 594 -9.52 -16.79 -13.46
C HIS A 594 -9.76 -17.39 -14.85
N THR A 595 -9.18 -18.54 -15.16
CA THR A 595 -9.20 -19.14 -16.52
C THR A 595 -10.63 -19.26 -17.08
N ASP A 596 -11.58 -19.76 -16.29
CA ASP A 596 -12.97 -19.93 -16.73
C ASP A 596 -13.68 -18.60 -17.00
N ASP A 597 -13.38 -17.56 -16.22
CA ASP A 597 -13.94 -16.23 -16.40
C ASP A 597 -13.38 -15.57 -17.68
N PHE A 598 -12.07 -15.72 -17.92
CA PHE A 598 -11.43 -15.26 -19.17
C PHE A 598 -11.94 -16.03 -20.39
N HIS A 599 -12.16 -17.34 -20.28
CA HIS A 599 -12.79 -18.13 -21.34
C HIS A 599 -14.20 -17.62 -21.66
N THR A 600 -15.00 -17.33 -20.64
CA THR A 600 -16.36 -16.78 -20.82
C THR A 600 -16.31 -15.41 -21.49
N LEU A 601 -15.39 -14.53 -21.08
CA LEU A 601 -15.17 -13.23 -21.71
C LEU A 601 -14.79 -13.36 -23.20
N LEU A 602 -13.90 -14.29 -23.52
CA LEU A 602 -13.49 -14.57 -24.89
C LEU A 602 -14.63 -15.18 -25.72
N ASP A 603 -15.46 -16.03 -25.13
CA ASP A 603 -16.63 -16.61 -25.80
C ASP A 603 -17.67 -15.53 -26.12
N THR A 604 -17.91 -14.59 -25.20
CA THR A 604 -18.74 -13.40 -25.43
C THR A 604 -18.21 -12.57 -26.60
N LEU A 605 -16.89 -12.41 -26.73
CA LEU A 605 -16.27 -11.74 -27.87
C LEU A 605 -16.41 -12.53 -29.18
N GLY A 606 -16.22 -13.85 -29.14
CA GLY A 606 -16.27 -14.74 -30.30
C GLY A 606 -17.66 -14.94 -30.87
N GLY A 607 -18.70 -14.82 -30.03
CA GLY A 607 -20.09 -15.05 -30.42
C GLY A 607 -20.67 -13.99 -31.36
N GLN A 608 -20.14 -12.76 -31.36
CA GLN A 608 -20.63 -11.61 -32.14
C GLN A 608 -22.16 -11.38 -32.13
N ALA A 609 -22.89 -11.97 -31.19
CA ALA A 609 -24.33 -11.86 -31.14
C ALA A 609 -24.70 -10.52 -30.48
N HIS A 610 -25.12 -9.55 -31.31
CA HIS A 610 -25.63 -8.23 -30.92
C HIS A 610 -24.55 -7.27 -30.42
N ALA A 611 -24.79 -5.95 -30.57
CA ALA A 611 -23.90 -4.90 -30.11
C ALA A 611 -23.81 -4.89 -28.58
N THR A 612 -22.98 -5.77 -28.00
CA THR A 612 -22.72 -5.84 -26.56
C THR A 612 -21.79 -4.72 -26.13
N MET A 613 -21.86 -4.32 -24.86
CA MET A 613 -20.96 -3.30 -24.30
C MET A 613 -19.48 -3.64 -24.52
N LEU A 614 -19.13 -4.92 -24.37
CA LEU A 614 -17.77 -5.41 -24.62
C LEU A 614 -17.32 -5.19 -26.08
N THR A 615 -18.17 -5.49 -27.06
CA THR A 615 -17.83 -5.24 -28.48
C THR A 615 -17.67 -3.74 -28.77
N ALA A 616 -18.51 -2.89 -28.18
CA ALA A 616 -18.40 -1.44 -28.30
C ALA A 616 -17.10 -0.90 -27.68
N GLU A 617 -16.63 -1.48 -26.56
CA GLU A 617 -15.32 -1.16 -25.97
C GLU A 617 -14.17 -1.55 -26.91
N ILE A 618 -14.20 -2.75 -27.49
CA ILE A 618 -13.18 -3.19 -28.46
C ILE A 618 -13.17 -2.28 -29.69
N ASP A 619 -14.33 -1.87 -30.19
CA ASP A 619 -14.42 -0.94 -31.32
C ASP A 619 -13.91 0.47 -30.95
N ALA A 620 -14.11 0.92 -29.71
CA ALA A 620 -13.48 2.14 -29.22
C ALA A 620 -11.95 2.03 -29.21
N LEU A 621 -11.38 0.86 -28.84
CA LEU A 621 -9.94 0.62 -28.90
C LEU A 621 -9.40 0.65 -30.34
N LYS A 622 -10.14 0.09 -31.30
CA LYS A 622 -9.74 0.09 -32.73
C LYS A 622 -9.53 1.50 -33.29
N ARG A 623 -10.23 2.51 -32.78
CA ARG A 623 -10.16 3.91 -33.24
C ARG A 623 -8.90 4.65 -32.79
N ILE A 624 -8.11 4.08 -31.88
CA ILE A 624 -6.98 4.75 -31.24
C ILE A 624 -5.71 4.65 -32.10
N SER A 625 -5.40 3.48 -32.66
CA SER A 625 -4.23 3.29 -33.51
C SER A 625 -4.38 2.10 -34.48
N PRO A 626 -3.67 2.10 -35.63
CA PRO A 626 -3.69 0.97 -36.56
C PRO A 626 -3.15 -0.33 -35.97
N ALA A 627 -2.23 -0.25 -35.00
CA ALA A 627 -1.72 -1.42 -34.27
C ALA A 627 -2.83 -2.08 -33.43
N LEU A 628 -3.61 -1.26 -32.71
CA LEU A 628 -4.78 -1.72 -31.95
C LEU A 628 -5.87 -2.28 -32.85
N THR A 629 -6.09 -1.68 -34.03
CA THR A 629 -7.03 -2.22 -35.01
C THR A 629 -6.66 -3.67 -35.41
N ARG A 630 -5.38 -3.91 -35.74
CA ARG A 630 -4.90 -5.25 -36.10
C ARG A 630 -5.00 -6.23 -34.94
N ALA A 631 -4.59 -5.82 -33.74
CA ALA A 631 -4.66 -6.67 -32.55
C ALA A 631 -6.11 -7.03 -32.19
N ALA A 632 -7.04 -6.08 -32.26
CA ALA A 632 -8.46 -6.31 -31.97
C ALA A 632 -9.11 -7.24 -33.00
N ASN A 633 -8.82 -7.08 -34.29
CA ASN A 633 -9.34 -7.98 -35.32
C ASN A 633 -8.80 -9.40 -35.16
N THR A 634 -7.51 -9.53 -34.81
CA THR A 634 -6.89 -10.83 -34.51
C THR A 634 -7.56 -11.49 -33.31
N LEU A 635 -7.79 -10.74 -32.22
CA LEU A 635 -8.50 -11.22 -31.04
C LEU A 635 -9.89 -11.74 -31.40
N ILE A 636 -10.69 -10.96 -32.14
CA ILE A 636 -12.04 -11.34 -32.54
C ILE A 636 -12.03 -12.65 -33.36
N GLN A 637 -11.10 -12.77 -34.32
CA GLN A 637 -10.98 -13.98 -35.14
C GLN A 637 -10.58 -15.21 -34.31
N GLN A 638 -9.60 -15.06 -33.41
CA GLN A 638 -9.14 -16.17 -32.57
C GLN A 638 -10.19 -16.55 -31.52
N ALA A 639 -10.89 -15.58 -30.93
CA ALA A 639 -12.02 -15.81 -30.04
C ALA A 639 -13.15 -16.56 -30.74
N HIS A 640 -13.50 -16.16 -31.97
CA HIS A 640 -14.51 -16.87 -32.77
C HIS A 640 -14.07 -18.31 -33.07
N THR A 641 -12.81 -18.52 -33.44
CA THR A 641 -12.26 -19.87 -33.69
C THR A 641 -12.30 -20.73 -32.43
N ALA A 642 -11.98 -20.17 -31.27
CA ALA A 642 -12.04 -20.86 -29.98
C ALA A 642 -13.48 -21.18 -29.56
N LEU A 643 -14.45 -20.33 -29.89
CA LEU A 643 -15.86 -20.59 -29.64
C LEU A 643 -16.39 -21.74 -30.51
N GLN A 644 -16.04 -21.75 -31.81
CA GLN A 644 -16.46 -22.80 -32.75
C GLN A 644 -15.79 -24.15 -32.45
N ALA A 645 -14.52 -24.11 -32.02
CA ALA A 645 -13.74 -25.30 -31.69
C ALA A 645 -12.94 -25.06 -30.39
N PRO A 646 -13.51 -25.39 -29.20
CA PRO A 646 -12.92 -25.08 -27.89
C PRO A 646 -11.79 -26.03 -27.50
N THR A 647 -10.79 -26.21 -28.37
CA THR A 647 -9.57 -26.95 -28.07
C THR A 647 -8.63 -26.11 -27.21
N ARG A 648 -7.76 -26.78 -26.42
CA ARG A 648 -6.72 -26.10 -25.61
C ARG A 648 -5.85 -25.16 -26.44
N ALA A 649 -5.51 -25.56 -27.68
CA ALA A 649 -4.71 -24.74 -28.58
C ALA A 649 -5.44 -23.47 -29.03
N ASN A 650 -6.73 -23.58 -29.40
CA ASN A 650 -7.51 -22.42 -29.84
C ASN A 650 -7.78 -21.45 -28.68
N ARG A 651 -8.08 -21.97 -27.49
CA ARG A 651 -8.23 -21.16 -26.26
C ARG A 651 -6.94 -20.40 -25.92
N ALA A 652 -5.79 -21.07 -25.99
CA ALA A 652 -4.49 -20.44 -25.78
C ALA A 652 -4.18 -19.36 -26.84
N SER A 653 -4.54 -19.60 -28.11
CA SER A 653 -4.40 -18.62 -29.19
C SER A 653 -5.25 -17.37 -28.94
N ALA A 654 -6.51 -17.53 -28.56
CA ALA A 654 -7.41 -16.43 -28.22
C ALA A 654 -6.89 -15.61 -27.01
N GLN A 655 -6.42 -16.30 -25.96
CA GLN A 655 -5.80 -15.66 -24.80
C GLN A 655 -4.51 -14.91 -25.15
N ALA A 656 -3.66 -15.48 -26.02
CA ALA A 656 -2.46 -14.80 -26.50
C ALA A 656 -2.81 -13.53 -27.31
N ALA A 657 -3.83 -13.60 -28.16
CA ALA A 657 -4.32 -12.44 -28.91
C ALA A 657 -4.89 -11.36 -27.97
N PHE A 658 -5.59 -11.75 -26.89
CA PHE A 658 -6.09 -10.83 -25.87
C PHE A 658 -4.95 -10.12 -25.14
N ASN A 659 -3.93 -10.89 -24.70
CA ASN A 659 -2.73 -10.34 -24.08
C ASN A 659 -2.00 -9.37 -25.01
N GLN A 660 -1.94 -9.66 -26.32
CA GLN A 660 -1.36 -8.76 -27.30
C GLN A 660 -2.15 -7.45 -27.40
N LEU A 661 -3.48 -7.51 -27.49
CA LEU A 661 -4.33 -6.32 -27.51
C LEU A 661 -4.09 -5.44 -26.27
N LEU A 662 -4.04 -6.05 -25.08
CA LEU A 662 -3.79 -5.34 -23.83
C LEU A 662 -2.43 -4.63 -23.87
N ARG A 663 -1.36 -5.32 -24.29
CA ARG A 663 -0.01 -4.73 -24.38
C ARG A 663 0.05 -3.54 -25.32
N GLU A 664 -0.61 -3.62 -26.47
CA GLU A 664 -0.69 -2.51 -27.43
C GLU A 664 -1.47 -1.31 -26.85
N TYR A 665 -2.44 -1.56 -25.96
CA TYR A 665 -3.26 -0.50 -25.35
C TYR A 665 -2.57 0.17 -24.15
N MET A 666 -1.74 -0.55 -23.39
CA MET A 666 -1.13 -0.05 -22.14
C MET A 666 -0.43 1.31 -22.27
N PRO A 667 0.36 1.61 -23.32
CA PRO A 667 1.01 2.92 -23.45
C PRO A 667 0.02 4.08 -23.48
N HIS A 668 -1.10 3.93 -24.19
CA HIS A 668 -2.13 4.97 -24.29
C HIS A 668 -2.92 5.10 -22.99
N TYR A 669 -3.28 3.97 -22.37
CA TYR A 669 -3.96 3.96 -21.08
C TYR A 669 -3.09 4.60 -19.98
N GLY A 670 -1.83 4.19 -19.88
CA GLY A 670 -0.88 4.76 -18.93
C GLY A 670 -0.64 6.26 -19.15
N ALA A 671 -0.72 6.76 -20.38
CA ALA A 671 -0.66 8.20 -20.67
C ALA A 671 -1.90 8.93 -20.11
N LYS A 672 -3.12 8.42 -20.34
CA LYS A 672 -4.37 9.00 -19.79
C LYS A 672 -4.37 9.05 -18.26
N VAL A 673 -3.90 7.98 -17.60
CA VAL A 673 -3.79 7.98 -16.13
C VAL A 673 -2.82 9.07 -15.67
N ARG A 674 -1.69 9.25 -16.38
CA ARG A 674 -0.68 10.28 -16.06
C ARG A 674 -1.20 11.71 -16.21
N GLU A 675 -2.11 11.98 -17.14
CA GLU A 675 -2.74 13.31 -17.31
C GLU A 675 -3.48 13.81 -16.06
N ALA A 676 -4.02 12.90 -15.24
CA ALA A 676 -4.68 13.26 -13.99
C ALA A 676 -3.71 13.71 -12.88
N TRP A 677 -2.40 13.44 -13.05
CA TRP A 677 -1.37 13.80 -12.08
C TRP A 677 -0.72 15.12 -12.46
N THR A 678 -0.76 16.07 -11.53
CA THR A 678 -0.16 17.40 -11.69
C THR A 678 0.97 17.59 -10.68
N LEU A 679 2.00 18.32 -11.08
CA LEU A 679 3.11 18.67 -10.21
C LEU A 679 2.71 19.85 -9.32
N SER A 680 2.67 19.63 -8.02
CA SER A 680 2.31 20.62 -6.99
C SER A 680 3.52 21.38 -6.46
#